data_AF-A0A1Q6QWX6-F1
#
_entry.id   AF-A0A1Q6QWX6-F1
#
_cell.length_a   1.000
_cell.length_b   1.000
_cell.length_c   1.000
_cell.angle_alpha   90.00
_cell.angle_beta   90.00
_cell.angle_gamma   90.00
#
_symmetry.space_group_name_H-M   'P 1'
#
loop_
_entity.id
_entity.type
_entity.pdbx_description
1 polymer ?
#
loop_
_entity_poly.entity_id
_entity_poly.type
_entity_poly.pdbx_seq_one_letter_code
_entity_poly.pdbx_strand_id
1 'polypeptide(L)'
;MDFNDRELVNDTDVMKLVSKVCYLGEDERKRVFNIPFVRDKLRRELLKTCNEGDTYKNFRWLFNMIDIDDFFTILDYNTIHNFYKKHDGEYKLFVCLTEKNMDKALQYILNDDNLFKEFVSISDDVYSIFASADYEDITKIIYKMEDMNLIAAGKGLQFLSCIGSDKQVKLLDENFKDETIVKILPYLSITNISSFFENDNRAVYLFDKFFNIVNLVNYNVKFNREILLNDKFFDKLKSDSFIDFRRNINALEVNNDYLIIKKKLDKYYKELLNEYDSDSGLFKVYDEIIKNPSLMYEYRANSFIYSNDIRRIFLKHNDYDENGNACFVDLDSLKKELKGEVNRKISEVVVDALFCDNIYNVWLNIKEMLRYNSKLDAEDKALDNDKIDFYQMILNFDKISCEDKINLFNKLYDKNISVSFYDDLRKLKDISYDMIKKDLIDLSKCDDKLVSNDIDNVKIYDLRDSKYTMLVRMQGIYKDKSNNRRNCYSIISDENSDTYGHGEGGIIYGYNSFDNDTVIHMLEQDAFSGDVYSSNTAVSRYVNRIMTSKELVNGSNWYSEIELVNLQNENKEYNIKKPDFIVVYDEIRDKDIIESKRLNIPIVIIKMTRLKNENKVDTGFDNERDKYIDDSYSEKTGKKLR
;
A
#
# COMPACT_ATOMS: atom_id res chain seq x y z
N MET A 1 4.28 63.82 -11.11
CA MET A 1 2.80 63.86 -11.17
C MET A 1 2.35 64.62 -9.94
N ASP A 2 1.37 65.52 -10.05
CA ASP A 2 0.79 66.13 -8.85
C ASP A 2 -0.22 65.15 -8.22
N PHE A 3 0.13 64.57 -7.09
CA PHE A 3 -0.71 63.60 -6.38
C PHE A 3 -1.84 64.27 -5.58
N ASN A 4 -1.85 65.61 -5.48
CA ASN A 4 -2.93 66.36 -4.84
C ASN A 4 -4.06 66.71 -5.81
N ASP A 5 -3.86 66.50 -7.12
CA ASP A 5 -4.88 66.69 -8.15
C ASP A 5 -5.75 65.45 -8.28
N ARG A 6 -7.01 65.56 -7.83
CA ARG A 6 -7.97 64.46 -7.82
C ARG A 6 -8.37 64.02 -9.23
N GLU A 7 -8.52 64.93 -10.17
CA GLU A 7 -8.90 64.58 -11.55
C GLU A 7 -7.76 63.83 -12.22
N LEU A 8 -6.53 64.34 -12.10
CA LEU A 8 -5.34 63.69 -12.64
C LEU A 8 -5.11 62.29 -12.05
N VAL A 9 -5.36 62.11 -10.74
CA VAL A 9 -5.29 60.79 -10.09
C VAL A 9 -6.38 59.85 -10.59
N ASN A 10 -7.63 60.32 -10.72
CA ASN A 10 -8.74 59.49 -11.18
C ASN A 10 -8.56 59.01 -12.62
N ASP A 11 -8.00 59.84 -13.50
CA ASP A 11 -7.79 59.53 -14.93
C ASP A 11 -6.55 58.67 -15.20
N THR A 12 -5.67 58.49 -14.21
CA THR A 12 -4.47 57.66 -14.35
C THR A 12 -4.79 56.19 -14.11
N ASP A 13 -4.34 55.30 -15.01
CA ASP A 13 -4.38 53.84 -14.80
C ASP A 13 -3.73 53.43 -13.46
N VAL A 14 -4.34 52.48 -12.73
CA VAL A 14 -3.92 52.15 -11.36
C VAL A 14 -2.49 51.64 -11.28
N MET A 15 -2.02 50.83 -12.24
CA MET A 15 -0.64 50.33 -12.26
C MET A 15 0.34 51.44 -12.64
N LYS A 16 -0.04 52.36 -13.54
CA LYS A 16 0.75 53.58 -13.81
C LYS A 16 0.82 54.51 -12.61
N LEU A 17 -0.26 54.61 -11.83
CA LEU A 17 -0.28 55.39 -10.58
C LEU A 17 0.70 54.80 -9.57
N VAL A 18 0.63 53.49 -9.31
CA VAL A 18 1.58 52.77 -8.43
C VAL A 18 3.02 52.93 -8.91
N SER A 19 3.27 52.76 -10.21
CA SER A 19 4.60 52.95 -10.81
C SER A 19 5.12 54.39 -10.68
N LYS A 20 4.26 55.41 -10.65
CA LYS A 20 4.70 56.79 -10.41
C LYS A 20 4.99 57.06 -8.93
N VAL A 21 4.25 56.42 -8.02
CA VAL A 21 4.48 56.54 -6.58
C VAL A 21 5.77 55.81 -6.18
N CYS A 22 6.11 54.66 -6.80
CA CYS A 22 7.28 53.88 -6.41
C CYS A 22 8.62 54.61 -6.58
N TYR A 23 8.71 55.61 -7.47
CA TYR A 23 9.91 56.44 -7.65
C TYR A 23 10.09 57.53 -6.59
N LEU A 24 9.13 57.72 -5.67
CA LEU A 24 9.23 58.69 -4.58
C LEU A 24 10.04 58.11 -3.41
N GLY A 25 10.62 59.00 -2.59
CA GLY A 25 11.23 58.61 -1.32
C GLY A 25 10.18 58.03 -0.35
N GLU A 26 10.62 57.22 0.61
CA GLU A 26 9.73 56.45 1.51
C GLU A 26 8.69 57.32 2.23
N ASP A 27 9.11 58.44 2.82
CA ASP A 27 8.20 59.37 3.51
C ASP A 27 7.15 59.98 2.57
N GLU A 28 7.55 60.25 1.33
CA GLU A 28 6.65 60.81 0.33
C GLU A 28 5.70 59.76 -0.25
N ARG A 29 6.14 58.50 -0.41
CA ARG A 29 5.24 57.38 -0.75
C ARG A 29 4.16 57.21 0.31
N LYS A 30 4.57 57.13 1.58
CA LYS A 30 3.65 57.03 2.72
C LYS A 30 2.67 58.19 2.76
N ARG A 31 3.13 59.42 2.52
CA ARG A 31 2.26 60.60 2.40
C ARG A 31 1.22 60.41 1.28
N VAL A 32 1.65 60.03 0.08
CA VAL A 32 0.79 59.89 -1.10
C VAL A 32 -0.24 58.77 -0.93
N PHE A 33 0.16 57.59 -0.41
CA PHE A 33 -0.77 56.48 -0.14
C PHE A 33 -1.81 56.81 0.93
N ASN A 34 -1.55 57.80 1.80
CA ASN A 34 -2.50 58.27 2.80
C ASN A 34 -3.44 59.39 2.31
N ILE A 35 -3.27 59.91 1.09
CA ILE A 35 -4.21 60.87 0.51
C ILE A 35 -5.55 60.14 0.26
N PRO A 36 -6.69 60.59 0.82
CA PRO A 36 -7.94 59.83 0.81
C PRO A 36 -8.40 59.37 -0.59
N PHE A 37 -8.41 60.26 -1.57
CA PHE A 37 -8.88 59.93 -2.92
C PHE A 37 -7.87 59.06 -3.72
N VAL A 38 -6.58 59.13 -3.41
CA VAL A 38 -5.56 58.22 -3.97
C VAL A 38 -5.79 56.82 -3.40
N ARG A 39 -5.92 56.71 -2.07
CA ARG A 39 -6.18 55.44 -1.38
C ARG A 39 -7.49 54.79 -1.83
N ASP A 40 -8.56 55.56 -1.94
CA ASP A 40 -9.86 55.07 -2.42
C ASP A 40 -9.77 54.52 -3.85
N LYS A 41 -9.02 55.18 -4.74
CA LYS A 41 -8.79 54.69 -6.09
C LYS A 41 -8.03 53.36 -6.06
N LEU A 42 -6.92 53.30 -5.33
CA LEU A 42 -6.12 52.08 -5.18
C LEU A 42 -6.95 50.92 -4.61
N ARG A 43 -7.73 51.14 -3.55
CA ARG A 43 -8.61 50.11 -2.96
C ARG A 43 -9.66 49.56 -3.93
N ARG A 44 -10.20 50.41 -4.81
CA ARG A 44 -11.22 49.99 -5.79
C ARG A 44 -10.64 49.26 -7.00
N GLU A 45 -9.46 49.66 -7.46
CA GLU A 45 -8.95 49.23 -8.77
C GLU A 45 -7.79 48.23 -8.67
N LEU A 46 -6.94 48.30 -7.64
CA LEU A 46 -5.66 47.57 -7.61
C LEU A 46 -5.84 46.05 -7.60
N LEU A 47 -6.65 45.51 -6.68
CA LEU A 47 -6.93 44.08 -6.61
C LEU A 47 -7.62 43.58 -7.88
N LYS A 48 -8.56 44.38 -8.42
CA LYS A 48 -9.25 44.06 -9.67
C LYS A 48 -8.25 43.91 -10.83
N THR A 49 -7.40 44.90 -11.04
CA THR A 49 -6.38 44.88 -12.09
C THR A 49 -5.38 43.74 -11.90
N CYS A 50 -4.95 43.46 -10.67
CA CYS A 50 -4.05 42.34 -10.42
C CYS A 50 -4.72 40.99 -10.67
N ASN A 51 -6.03 40.86 -10.43
CA ASN A 51 -6.75 39.60 -10.62
C ASN A 51 -7.16 39.32 -12.07
N GLU A 52 -7.02 40.27 -13.00
CA GLU A 52 -7.36 40.11 -14.40
C GLU A 52 -6.27 39.33 -15.18
N GLY A 53 -6.66 38.22 -15.83
CA GLY A 53 -5.75 37.43 -16.66
C GLY A 53 -4.74 36.63 -15.83
N ASP A 54 -3.45 36.86 -16.04
CA ASP A 54 -2.38 36.17 -15.31
C ASP A 54 -2.17 36.80 -13.92
N THR A 55 -3.01 36.38 -12.97
CA THR A 55 -3.03 36.87 -11.59
C THR A 55 -1.66 36.83 -10.92
N TYR A 56 -0.91 35.74 -11.10
CA TYR A 56 0.36 35.54 -10.41
C TYR A 56 1.44 36.49 -10.94
N LYS A 57 1.53 36.61 -12.27
CA LYS A 57 2.45 37.57 -12.91
C LYS A 57 2.13 39.01 -12.52
N ASN A 58 0.86 39.37 -12.44
CA ASN A 58 0.44 40.73 -12.09
C ASN A 58 0.79 41.07 -10.64
N PHE A 59 0.53 40.18 -9.68
CA PHE A 59 0.92 40.40 -8.29
C PHE A 59 2.44 40.47 -8.11
N ARG A 60 3.21 39.60 -8.78
CA ARG A 60 4.68 39.74 -8.82
C ARG A 60 5.13 41.08 -9.37
N TRP A 61 4.47 41.57 -10.42
CA TRP A 61 4.77 42.88 -10.98
C TRP A 61 4.46 44.02 -10.01
N LEU A 62 3.33 43.94 -9.29
CA LEU A 62 3.00 44.88 -8.22
C LEU A 62 4.07 44.90 -7.12
N PHE A 63 4.46 43.73 -6.61
CA PHE A 63 5.48 43.63 -5.55
C PHE A 63 6.91 43.92 -6.03
N ASN A 64 7.14 44.08 -7.33
CA ASN A 64 8.38 44.71 -7.84
C ASN A 64 8.37 46.24 -7.69
N MET A 65 7.20 46.86 -7.55
CA MET A 65 7.06 48.32 -7.43
C MET A 65 6.88 48.79 -5.99
N ILE A 66 6.12 48.06 -5.18
CA ILE A 66 5.84 48.43 -3.79
C ILE A 66 6.37 47.38 -2.82
N ASP A 67 6.60 47.79 -1.57
CA ASP A 67 6.89 46.86 -0.49
C ASP A 67 5.61 46.37 0.22
N ILE A 68 5.79 45.52 1.23
CA ILE A 68 4.68 44.93 1.99
C ILE A 68 4.00 45.98 2.88
N ASP A 69 4.76 46.95 3.40
CA ASP A 69 4.22 48.00 4.27
C ASP A 69 3.31 48.95 3.48
N ASP A 70 3.72 49.31 2.27
CA ASP A 70 2.95 50.07 1.30
C ASP A 70 1.66 49.30 0.93
N PHE A 71 1.75 47.99 0.68
CA PHE A 71 0.58 47.16 0.36
C PHE A 71 -0.47 47.18 1.48
N PHE A 72 -0.08 46.90 2.73
CA PHE A 72 -1.02 46.87 3.86
C PHE A 72 -1.46 48.27 4.31
N THR A 73 -0.72 49.33 3.96
CA THR A 73 -1.19 50.72 4.09
C THR A 73 -2.37 51.01 3.15
N ILE A 74 -2.32 50.44 1.94
CA ILE A 74 -3.36 50.64 0.92
C ILE A 74 -4.55 49.73 1.19
N LEU A 75 -4.32 48.44 1.38
CA LEU A 75 -5.32 47.37 1.44
C LEU A 75 -5.38 46.78 2.84
N ASP A 76 -6.44 47.12 3.58
CA ASP A 76 -6.75 46.48 4.86
C ASP A 76 -7.47 45.13 4.66
N TYR A 77 -7.57 44.34 5.73
CA TYR A 77 -8.30 43.06 5.74
C TYR A 77 -9.68 43.18 5.08
N ASN A 78 -10.50 44.16 5.47
CA ASN A 78 -11.85 44.30 4.94
C ASN A 78 -11.86 44.52 3.42
N THR A 79 -10.88 45.23 2.88
CA THR A 79 -10.76 45.46 1.44
C THR A 79 -10.40 44.15 0.72
N ILE A 80 -9.44 43.39 1.24
CA ILE A 80 -9.00 42.11 0.69
C ILE A 80 -10.15 41.08 0.73
N HIS A 81 -10.72 40.86 1.92
CA HIS A 81 -11.83 39.92 2.15
C HIS A 81 -13.04 40.23 1.28
N ASN A 82 -13.48 41.49 1.24
CA ASN A 82 -14.67 41.83 0.45
C ASN A 82 -14.47 41.68 -1.05
N PHE A 83 -13.22 41.77 -1.53
CA PHE A 83 -12.88 41.47 -2.91
C PHE A 83 -12.95 39.96 -3.16
N TYR A 84 -12.22 39.14 -2.39
CA TYR A 84 -12.14 37.69 -2.62
C TYR A 84 -13.41 36.92 -2.26
N LYS A 85 -14.37 37.52 -1.53
CA LYS A 85 -15.75 37.00 -1.47
C LYS A 85 -16.42 36.80 -2.83
N LYS A 86 -15.98 37.52 -3.86
CA LYS A 86 -16.60 37.52 -5.20
C LYS A 86 -15.64 37.11 -6.30
N HIS A 87 -14.41 36.75 -5.96
CA HIS A 87 -13.33 36.54 -6.90
C HIS A 87 -12.44 35.39 -6.43
N ASP A 88 -11.95 34.59 -7.37
CA ASP A 88 -10.98 33.53 -7.08
C ASP A 88 -9.54 34.09 -7.12
N GLY A 89 -8.58 33.30 -6.63
CA GLY A 89 -7.15 33.61 -6.76
C GLY A 89 -6.51 34.26 -5.54
N GLU A 90 -7.21 34.28 -4.41
CA GLU A 90 -6.71 34.80 -3.13
C GLU A 90 -5.36 34.18 -2.72
N TYR A 91 -5.24 32.85 -2.84
CA TYR A 91 -4.00 32.14 -2.54
C TYR A 91 -2.80 32.69 -3.32
N LYS A 92 -3.00 33.16 -4.56
CA LYS A 92 -1.90 33.72 -5.39
C LYS A 92 -1.40 35.04 -4.83
N LEU A 93 -2.26 35.87 -4.24
CA LEU A 93 -1.86 37.08 -3.54
C LEU A 93 -0.93 36.74 -2.37
N PHE A 94 -1.35 35.80 -1.51
CA PHE A 94 -0.56 35.39 -0.35
C PHE A 94 0.77 34.72 -0.73
N VAL A 95 0.79 33.89 -1.79
CA VAL A 95 2.04 33.37 -2.35
C VAL A 95 2.96 34.52 -2.76
N CYS A 96 2.48 35.48 -3.55
CA CYS A 96 3.32 36.59 -4.01
C CYS A 96 3.79 37.51 -2.87
N LEU A 97 2.98 37.72 -1.83
CA LEU A 97 3.38 38.45 -0.62
C LEU A 97 4.54 37.75 0.09
N THR A 98 4.42 36.44 0.32
CA THR A 98 5.48 35.67 1.00
C THR A 98 6.74 35.51 0.16
N GLU A 99 6.63 35.39 -1.17
CA GLU A 99 7.77 35.41 -2.08
C GLU A 99 8.51 36.77 -2.06
N LYS A 100 7.77 37.87 -1.89
CA LYS A 100 8.36 39.22 -1.82
C LYS A 100 9.18 39.39 -0.54
N ASN A 101 8.59 39.08 0.61
CA ASN A 101 9.26 39.10 1.91
C ASN A 101 8.43 38.32 2.93
N MET A 102 8.84 37.09 3.24
CA MET A 102 8.11 36.18 4.10
C MET A 102 7.94 36.74 5.52
N ASP A 103 9.02 37.18 6.15
CA ASP A 103 9.01 37.67 7.54
C ASP A 103 8.04 38.83 7.72
N LYS A 104 8.08 39.82 6.81
CA LYS A 104 7.15 40.96 6.84
C LYS A 104 5.72 40.52 6.54
N ALA A 105 5.50 39.66 5.54
CA ALA A 105 4.16 39.17 5.22
C ALA A 105 3.53 38.47 6.44
N LEU A 106 4.27 37.56 7.06
CA LEU A 106 3.85 36.82 8.24
C LEU A 106 3.66 37.75 9.44
N GLN A 107 4.47 38.80 9.61
CA GLN A 107 4.26 39.80 10.65
C GLN A 107 2.89 40.47 10.54
N TYR A 108 2.46 40.91 9.34
CA TYR A 108 1.13 41.49 9.15
C TYR A 108 0.02 40.46 9.39
N ILE A 109 0.17 39.26 8.85
CA ILE A 109 -0.80 38.16 8.99
C ILE A 109 -0.97 37.76 10.46
N LEU A 110 0.13 37.63 11.21
CA LEU A 110 0.11 37.27 12.63
C LEU A 110 -0.41 38.40 13.55
N ASN A 111 -0.44 39.65 13.10
CA ASN A 111 -0.93 40.78 13.91
C ASN A 111 -2.41 41.12 13.69
N ASP A 112 -3.06 40.59 12.65
CA ASP A 112 -4.50 40.76 12.39
C ASP A 112 -5.21 39.41 12.46
N ASP A 113 -6.10 39.23 13.44
CA ASP A 113 -6.80 37.96 13.66
C ASP A 113 -7.75 37.56 12.53
N ASN A 114 -8.34 38.52 11.82
CA ASN A 114 -9.23 38.19 10.71
C ASN A 114 -8.42 37.79 9.47
N LEU A 115 -7.34 38.52 9.20
CA LEU A 115 -6.40 38.18 8.13
C LEU A 115 -5.73 36.82 8.40
N PHE A 116 -5.39 36.52 9.66
CA PHE A 116 -4.85 35.22 10.04
C PHE A 116 -5.83 34.08 9.77
N LYS A 117 -7.12 34.23 10.13
CA LYS A 117 -8.15 33.22 9.86
C LYS A 117 -8.32 32.98 8.37
N GLU A 118 -8.30 34.04 7.57
CA GLU A 118 -8.39 33.98 6.12
C GLU A 118 -7.18 33.24 5.53
N PHE A 119 -5.96 33.59 5.96
CA PHE A 119 -4.74 32.89 5.59
C PHE A 119 -4.75 31.40 5.95
N VAL A 120 -5.19 31.02 7.15
CA VAL A 120 -5.31 29.61 7.56
C VAL A 120 -6.37 28.88 6.73
N SER A 121 -7.43 29.55 6.31
CA SER A 121 -8.50 28.93 5.50
C SER A 121 -8.05 28.52 4.10
N ILE A 122 -6.99 29.14 3.59
CA ILE A 122 -6.39 28.88 2.28
C ILE A 122 -5.01 28.22 2.38
N SER A 123 -4.52 27.89 3.58
CA SER A 123 -3.12 27.47 3.75
C SER A 123 -2.83 26.12 3.09
N ASP A 124 -3.85 25.28 2.90
CA ASP A 124 -3.74 24.02 2.14
C ASP A 124 -3.54 24.26 0.63
N ASP A 125 -3.83 25.46 0.10
CA ASP A 125 -3.55 25.85 -1.30
C ASP A 125 -2.18 26.55 -1.45
N VAL A 126 -1.63 27.08 -0.37
CA VAL A 126 -0.33 27.78 -0.37
C VAL A 126 0.76 27.04 0.39
N TYR A 127 0.52 25.78 0.77
CA TYR A 127 1.36 24.99 1.67
C TYR A 127 2.84 24.89 1.24
N SER A 128 3.14 25.00 -0.05
CA SER A 128 4.50 24.91 -0.59
C SER A 128 5.40 26.10 -0.20
N ILE A 129 4.82 27.28 0.10
CA ILE A 129 5.61 28.46 0.52
C ILE A 129 6.36 28.18 1.83
N PHE A 130 5.79 27.33 2.68
CA PHE A 130 6.34 26.99 3.98
C PHE A 130 7.56 26.09 3.93
N ALA A 131 7.89 25.51 2.77
CA ALA A 131 9.13 24.75 2.60
C ALA A 131 10.37 25.61 2.94
N SER A 132 10.29 26.93 2.66
CA SER A 132 11.34 27.91 2.95
C SER A 132 11.15 28.67 4.27
N ALA A 133 10.02 28.49 4.97
CA ALA A 133 9.72 29.24 6.19
C ALA A 133 10.63 28.83 7.35
N ASP A 134 11.08 29.79 8.14
CA ASP A 134 11.89 29.52 9.32
C ASP A 134 11.08 28.83 10.42
N TYR A 135 11.81 28.07 11.25
CA TYR A 135 11.21 27.29 12.34
C TYR A 135 10.38 28.16 13.28
N GLU A 136 10.91 29.33 13.66
CA GLU A 136 10.26 30.25 14.60
C GLU A 136 8.92 30.75 14.09
N ASP A 137 8.79 30.99 12.79
CA ASP A 137 7.54 31.45 12.19
C ASP A 137 6.50 30.34 12.11
N ILE A 138 6.92 29.12 11.76
CA ILE A 138 6.06 27.94 11.81
C ILE A 138 5.51 27.75 13.23
N THR A 139 6.36 27.84 14.25
CA THR A 139 5.96 27.70 15.66
C THR A 139 4.98 28.80 16.09
N LYS A 140 5.21 30.06 15.72
CA LYS A 140 4.27 31.17 15.99
C LYS A 140 2.90 30.94 15.36
N ILE A 141 2.86 30.44 14.12
CA ILE A 141 1.61 30.13 13.42
C ILE A 141 0.84 29.07 14.18
N ILE A 142 1.49 27.98 14.60
CA ILE A 142 0.81 26.90 15.34
C ILE A 142 0.29 27.40 16.69
N TYR A 143 1.09 28.18 17.44
CA TYR A 143 0.61 28.78 18.69
C TYR A 143 -0.59 29.69 18.48
N LYS A 144 -0.57 30.55 17.46
CA LYS A 144 -1.70 31.42 17.14
C LYS A 144 -2.93 30.62 16.72
N MET A 145 -2.76 29.55 15.93
CA MET A 145 -3.87 28.63 15.58
C MET A 145 -4.45 27.95 16.83
N GLU A 146 -3.60 27.57 17.79
CA GLU A 146 -4.03 26.96 19.05
C GLU A 146 -4.82 27.95 19.93
N ASP A 147 -4.31 29.17 20.10
CA ASP A 147 -4.96 30.22 20.89
C ASP A 147 -6.34 30.61 20.34
N MET A 148 -6.46 30.57 19.01
CA MET A 148 -7.71 30.88 18.30
C MET A 148 -8.61 29.66 18.08
N ASN A 149 -8.21 28.48 18.58
CA ASN A 149 -8.91 27.20 18.41
C ASN A 149 -9.18 26.81 16.93
N LEU A 150 -8.29 27.20 16.02
CA LEU A 150 -8.42 26.90 14.58
C LEU A 150 -7.98 25.46 14.25
N ILE A 151 -7.16 24.85 15.11
CA ILE A 151 -6.68 23.48 14.94
C ILE A 151 -7.84 22.47 15.06
N ALA A 152 -8.89 22.77 15.84
CA ALA A 152 -10.07 21.90 15.98
C ALA A 152 -10.84 21.59 14.70
N ALA A 153 -10.72 22.42 13.67
CA ALA A 153 -11.36 22.16 12.38
C ALA A 153 -10.57 21.17 11.51
N GLY A 154 -9.34 20.81 11.88
CA GLY A 154 -8.47 19.91 11.11
C GLY A 154 -8.04 20.45 9.75
N LYS A 155 -8.29 21.74 9.46
CA LYS A 155 -7.93 22.42 8.21
C LYS A 155 -6.68 23.26 8.38
N GLY A 156 -5.93 23.43 7.30
CA GLY A 156 -4.84 24.39 7.24
C GLY A 156 -3.53 23.95 7.88
N LEU A 157 -3.31 22.64 8.02
CA LEU A 157 -2.09 22.03 8.55
C LEU A 157 -1.28 21.31 7.46
N GLN A 158 -1.73 21.28 6.21
CA GLN A 158 -1.07 20.55 5.12
C GLN A 158 0.38 21.02 4.90
N PHE A 159 0.67 22.29 5.21
CA PHE A 159 2.01 22.86 5.11
C PHE A 159 3.05 22.13 5.96
N LEU A 160 2.65 21.47 7.05
CA LEU A 160 3.56 20.67 7.88
C LEU A 160 4.17 19.51 7.10
N SER A 161 3.51 19.01 6.05
CA SER A 161 4.08 17.95 5.20
C SER A 161 5.30 18.40 4.39
N CYS A 162 5.48 19.72 4.21
CA CYS A 162 6.52 20.31 3.36
C CYS A 162 7.63 20.99 4.14
N ILE A 163 7.48 21.19 5.46
CA ILE A 163 8.57 21.69 6.29
C ILE A 163 9.61 20.58 6.47
N GLY A 164 10.89 20.92 6.41
CA GLY A 164 11.99 19.95 6.54
C GLY A 164 11.86 19.03 7.75
N SER A 165 12.34 17.79 7.62
CA SER A 165 12.19 16.75 8.65
C SER A 165 12.75 17.18 10.01
N ASP A 166 13.84 17.96 10.02
CA ASP A 166 14.44 18.54 11.22
C ASP A 166 13.49 19.51 11.94
N LYS A 167 12.74 20.32 11.20
CA LYS A 167 11.73 21.25 11.74
C LYS A 167 10.53 20.49 12.30
N GLN A 168 10.07 19.44 11.61
CA GLN A 168 8.97 18.59 12.09
C GLN A 168 9.30 17.94 13.45
N VAL A 169 10.53 17.46 13.64
CA VAL A 169 10.97 16.89 14.94
C VAL A 169 10.96 17.96 16.02
N LYS A 170 11.55 19.13 15.76
CA LYS A 170 11.57 20.23 16.73
C LYS A 170 10.16 20.67 17.15
N LEU A 171 9.19 20.68 16.23
CA LEU A 171 7.80 21.00 16.56
C LEU A 171 7.18 20.02 17.56
N LEU A 172 7.60 18.75 17.54
CA LEU A 172 7.12 17.79 18.53
C LEU A 172 7.70 18.09 19.91
N ASP A 173 8.90 18.66 20.00
CA ASP A 173 9.53 19.04 21.27
C ASP A 173 8.93 20.32 21.89
N GLU A 174 8.10 21.06 21.15
CA GLU A 174 7.42 22.26 21.66
C GLU A 174 6.34 21.92 22.71
N ASN A 175 6.08 22.90 23.58
CA ASN A 175 5.09 22.80 24.65
C ASN A 175 3.65 23.05 24.14
N PHE A 176 3.28 22.47 22.99
CA PHE A 176 1.91 22.51 22.50
C PHE A 176 0.98 21.69 23.39
N LYS A 177 -0.32 22.01 23.38
CA LYS A 177 -1.32 21.17 24.04
C LYS A 177 -1.33 19.77 23.40
N ASP A 178 -1.61 18.76 24.21
CA ASP A 178 -1.86 17.39 23.77
C ASP A 178 -2.76 17.29 22.52
N GLU A 179 -3.85 18.06 22.50
CA GLU A 179 -4.81 18.07 21.41
C GLU A 179 -4.21 18.61 20.11
N THR A 180 -3.29 19.58 20.21
CA THR A 180 -2.53 20.11 19.08
C THR A 180 -1.58 19.06 18.54
N ILE A 181 -0.81 18.41 19.41
CA ILE A 181 0.11 17.31 19.01
C ILE A 181 -0.62 16.22 18.23
N VAL A 182 -1.77 15.76 18.75
CA VAL A 182 -2.59 14.72 18.08
C VAL A 182 -3.04 15.14 16.68
N LYS A 183 -3.31 16.43 16.46
CA LYS A 183 -3.81 16.95 15.18
C LYS A 183 -2.71 17.29 14.17
N ILE A 184 -1.50 17.63 14.62
CA ILE A 184 -0.37 17.89 13.72
C ILE A 184 0.32 16.61 13.25
N LEU A 185 0.37 15.57 14.10
CA LEU A 185 1.07 14.31 13.82
C LEU A 185 0.71 13.68 12.46
N PRO A 186 -0.57 13.61 12.03
CA PRO A 186 -0.95 13.05 10.72
C PRO A 186 -0.34 13.75 9.51
N TYR A 187 0.16 14.98 9.65
CA TYR A 187 0.74 15.78 8.57
C TYR A 187 2.28 15.68 8.52
N LEU A 188 2.91 14.97 9.46
CA LEU A 188 4.36 14.80 9.50
C LEU A 188 4.80 13.57 8.68
N SER A 189 6.10 13.48 8.41
CA SER A 189 6.66 12.30 7.76
C SER A 189 6.49 11.04 8.64
N ILE A 190 6.32 9.87 8.00
CA ILE A 190 6.18 8.58 8.70
C ILE A 190 7.37 8.35 9.66
N THR A 191 8.58 8.74 9.26
CA THR A 191 9.78 8.64 10.10
C THR A 191 9.66 9.45 11.39
N ASN A 192 9.13 10.67 11.32
CA ASN A 192 8.98 11.53 12.49
C ASN A 192 7.81 11.10 13.38
N ILE A 193 6.70 10.64 12.77
CA ILE A 193 5.60 9.99 13.49
C ILE A 193 6.12 8.78 14.27
N SER A 194 6.92 7.93 13.62
CA SER A 194 7.56 6.78 14.25
C SER A 194 8.46 7.18 15.41
N SER A 195 9.29 8.21 15.23
CA SER A 195 10.15 8.71 16.31
C SER A 195 9.34 9.20 17.52
N PHE A 196 8.20 9.85 17.30
CA PHE A 196 7.30 10.27 18.38
C PHE A 196 6.75 9.08 19.17
N PHE A 197 6.16 8.09 18.48
CA PHE A 197 5.56 6.93 19.14
C PHE A 197 6.60 6.01 19.80
N GLU A 198 7.85 6.03 19.34
CA GLU A 198 8.95 5.25 19.89
C GLU A 198 9.62 5.93 21.09
N ASN A 199 9.79 7.26 21.06
CA ASN A 199 10.68 7.96 22.01
C ASN A 199 9.96 8.95 22.94
N ASP A 200 8.76 9.43 22.60
CA ASP A 200 8.06 10.44 23.39
C ASP A 200 7.18 9.80 24.48
N ASN A 201 7.40 10.19 25.73
CA ASN A 201 6.62 9.69 26.87
C ASN A 201 5.13 10.04 26.77
N ARG A 202 4.78 11.13 26.07
CA ARG A 202 3.38 11.53 25.86
C ARG A 202 2.65 10.57 24.95
N ALA A 203 3.35 9.88 24.05
CA ALA A 203 2.75 8.92 23.13
C ALA A 203 1.98 7.80 23.87
N VAL A 204 2.44 7.42 25.07
CA VAL A 204 1.84 6.36 25.92
C VAL A 204 0.39 6.66 26.31
N TYR A 205 0.00 7.93 26.43
CA TYR A 205 -1.39 8.30 26.71
C TYR A 205 -2.08 9.00 25.53
N LEU A 206 -1.31 9.56 24.58
CA LEU A 206 -1.87 10.24 23.41
C LEU A 206 -2.36 9.28 22.33
N PHE A 207 -1.81 8.05 22.22
CA PHE A 207 -2.29 7.09 21.22
C PHE A 207 -3.80 6.83 21.32
N ASP A 208 -4.38 6.89 22.53
CA ASP A 208 -5.81 6.62 22.75
C ASP A 208 -6.71 7.68 22.08
N LYS A 209 -6.18 8.90 21.93
CA LYS A 209 -6.86 10.03 21.27
C LYS A 209 -6.84 9.93 19.74
N PHE A 210 -6.01 9.05 19.17
CA PHE A 210 -6.02 8.80 17.72
C PHE A 210 -7.19 7.89 17.34
N PHE A 211 -7.98 8.37 16.39
CA PHE A 211 -9.11 7.61 15.83
C PHE A 211 -8.64 6.46 14.92
N ASN A 212 -7.47 6.60 14.27
CA ASN A 212 -7.01 5.67 13.25
C ASN A 212 -5.60 5.13 13.50
N ILE A 213 -5.42 4.44 14.64
CA ILE A 213 -4.17 3.71 14.97
C ILE A 213 -3.84 2.66 13.90
N VAL A 214 -4.85 2.01 13.33
CA VAL A 214 -4.68 0.99 12.28
C VAL A 214 -3.94 1.56 11.06
N ASN A 215 -4.23 2.79 10.63
CA ASN A 215 -3.48 3.42 9.56
C ASN A 215 -2.00 3.62 9.91
N LEU A 216 -1.69 4.03 11.14
CA LEU A 216 -0.29 4.19 11.57
C LEU A 216 0.45 2.86 11.53
N VAL A 217 -0.20 1.79 11.99
CA VAL A 217 0.33 0.42 11.90
C VAL A 217 0.57 0.01 10.45
N ASN A 218 -0.39 0.24 9.56
CA ASN A 218 -0.26 -0.08 8.13
C ASN A 218 0.77 0.81 7.40
N TYR A 219 1.12 1.97 7.95
CA TYR A 219 2.25 2.79 7.51
C TYR A 219 3.58 2.41 8.16
N ASN A 220 3.66 1.24 8.82
CA ASN A 220 4.86 0.68 9.41
C ASN A 220 5.49 1.55 10.54
N VAL A 221 4.65 2.31 11.25
CA VAL A 221 5.06 3.11 12.43
C VAL A 221 5.56 2.20 13.55
N LYS A 222 6.66 2.59 14.21
CA LYS A 222 7.15 1.93 15.42
C LYS A 222 6.51 2.52 16.66
N PHE A 223 6.20 1.64 17.62
CA PHE A 223 5.62 1.99 18.90
C PHE A 223 6.54 1.53 20.02
N ASN A 224 6.62 2.35 21.07
CA ASN A 224 7.38 1.97 22.25
C ASN A 224 6.74 0.78 22.98
N ARG A 225 7.55 0.16 23.85
CA ARG A 225 7.16 -1.03 24.63
C ARG A 225 5.91 -0.80 25.49
N GLU A 226 5.72 0.38 26.06
CA GLU A 226 4.59 0.67 26.94
C GLU A 226 3.26 0.71 26.18
N ILE A 227 3.25 1.29 24.97
CA ILE A 227 2.10 1.29 24.07
C ILE A 227 1.74 -0.13 23.66
N LEU A 228 2.73 -0.93 23.24
CA LEU A 228 2.51 -2.33 22.83
C LEU A 228 1.95 -3.21 23.97
N LEU A 229 2.33 -2.91 25.21
CA LEU A 229 1.80 -3.59 26.40
C LEU A 229 0.39 -3.14 26.79
N ASN A 230 -0.12 -2.02 26.25
CA ASN A 230 -1.42 -1.47 26.60
C ASN A 230 -2.57 -2.24 25.93
N ASP A 231 -3.54 -2.71 26.72
CA ASP A 231 -4.69 -3.45 26.19
C ASP A 231 -5.56 -2.59 25.26
N LYS A 232 -5.72 -1.29 25.52
CA LYS A 232 -6.49 -0.39 24.65
C LYS A 232 -5.86 -0.23 23.27
N PHE A 233 -4.53 -0.27 23.19
CA PHE A 233 -3.83 -0.21 21.91
C PHE A 233 -4.17 -1.46 21.08
N PHE A 234 -4.04 -2.64 21.69
CA PHE A 234 -4.39 -3.90 21.05
C PHE A 234 -5.88 -3.98 20.67
N ASP A 235 -6.78 -3.46 21.52
CA ASP A 235 -8.21 -3.40 21.23
C ASP A 235 -8.55 -2.57 19.99
N LYS A 236 -7.79 -1.50 19.71
CA LYS A 236 -7.95 -0.70 18.48
C LYS A 236 -7.52 -1.44 17.21
N LEU A 237 -6.80 -2.56 17.32
CA LEU A 237 -6.40 -3.39 16.17
C LEU A 237 -7.44 -4.46 15.83
N LYS A 238 -8.31 -4.80 16.79
CA LYS A 238 -9.38 -5.79 16.61
C LYS A 238 -10.34 -5.33 15.52
N SER A 239 -10.86 -6.30 14.77
CA SER A 239 -11.79 -6.08 13.67
C SER A 239 -12.97 -7.07 13.77
N ASP A 240 -14.07 -6.77 13.11
CA ASP A 240 -15.19 -7.71 12.94
C ASP A 240 -14.90 -8.78 11.86
N SER A 241 -13.87 -8.56 11.02
CA SER A 241 -13.26 -9.54 10.11
C SER A 241 -11.89 -10.00 10.62
N PHE A 242 -11.69 -11.31 10.70
CA PHE A 242 -10.42 -11.88 11.13
C PHE A 242 -9.30 -11.66 10.10
N ILE A 243 -9.64 -11.50 8.82
CA ILE A 243 -8.65 -11.18 7.77
C ILE A 243 -8.08 -9.79 7.99
N ASP A 244 -8.94 -8.80 8.22
CA ASP A 244 -8.47 -7.43 8.51
C ASP A 244 -7.69 -7.38 9.83
N PHE A 245 -8.12 -8.14 10.85
CA PHE A 245 -7.36 -8.29 12.09
C PHE A 245 -5.95 -8.86 11.84
N ARG A 246 -5.84 -9.98 11.13
CA ARG A 246 -4.56 -10.59 10.76
C ARG A 246 -3.69 -9.63 9.94
N ARG A 247 -4.26 -8.88 8.99
CA ARG A 247 -3.52 -7.85 8.24
C ARG A 247 -2.94 -6.78 9.17
N ASN A 248 -3.73 -6.27 10.10
CA ASN A 248 -3.27 -5.27 11.07
C ASN A 248 -2.13 -5.82 11.94
N ILE A 249 -2.23 -7.07 12.37
CA ILE A 249 -1.21 -7.75 13.18
C ILE A 249 0.08 -7.97 12.39
N ASN A 250 -0.02 -8.48 11.17
CA ASN A 250 1.15 -8.69 10.30
C ASN A 250 1.89 -7.38 10.05
N ALA A 251 1.17 -6.27 9.79
CA ALA A 251 1.76 -4.95 9.64
C ALA A 251 2.44 -4.45 10.93
N LEU A 252 1.83 -4.71 12.10
CA LEU A 252 2.43 -4.37 13.38
C LEU A 252 3.75 -5.12 13.62
N GLU A 253 3.79 -6.42 13.32
CA GLU A 253 4.94 -7.29 13.58
C GLU A 253 6.19 -6.94 12.74
N VAL A 254 6.05 -6.26 11.59
CA VAL A 254 7.19 -5.91 10.71
C VAL A 254 8.27 -5.10 11.44
N ASN A 255 7.87 -4.13 12.25
CA ASN A 255 8.76 -3.12 12.82
C ASN A 255 8.72 -3.03 14.35
N ASN A 256 7.94 -3.90 15.02
CA ASN A 256 7.72 -3.86 16.47
C ASN A 256 8.08 -5.19 17.14
N ASP A 257 8.11 -5.21 18.47
CA ASP A 257 8.50 -6.40 19.25
C ASP A 257 7.49 -7.55 19.10
N TYR A 258 7.85 -8.51 18.25
CA TYR A 258 7.09 -9.74 17.98
C TYR A 258 6.72 -10.51 19.25
N LEU A 259 7.59 -10.60 20.25
CA LEU A 259 7.33 -11.40 21.45
C LEU A 259 6.23 -10.79 22.32
N ILE A 260 6.12 -9.46 22.35
CA ILE A 260 5.04 -8.76 23.05
C ILE A 260 3.72 -8.98 22.31
N ILE A 261 3.73 -8.80 20.99
CA ILE A 261 2.55 -8.94 20.13
C ILE A 261 2.01 -10.38 20.20
N LYS A 262 2.88 -11.39 20.07
CA LYS A 262 2.53 -12.81 20.20
C LYS A 262 1.81 -13.12 21.51
N LYS A 263 2.31 -12.61 22.64
CA LYS A 263 1.65 -12.83 23.95
C LYS A 263 0.24 -12.23 24.01
N LYS A 264 0.00 -11.07 23.38
CA LYS A 264 -1.33 -10.46 23.30
C LYS A 264 -2.25 -11.27 22.39
N LEU A 265 -1.75 -11.75 21.26
CA LEU A 265 -2.48 -12.63 20.34
C LEU A 265 -2.89 -13.93 21.02
N ASP A 266 -1.96 -14.62 21.67
CA ASP A 266 -2.23 -15.88 22.38
C ASP A 266 -3.33 -15.72 23.44
N LYS A 267 -3.30 -14.59 24.17
CA LYS A 267 -4.35 -14.24 25.12
C LYS A 267 -5.70 -14.05 24.41
N TYR A 268 -5.72 -13.28 23.32
CA TYR A 268 -6.93 -12.98 22.58
C TYR A 268 -7.56 -14.22 21.93
N TYR A 269 -6.77 -15.13 21.34
CA TYR A 269 -7.31 -16.39 20.82
C TYR A 269 -7.97 -17.22 21.92
N LYS A 270 -7.34 -17.32 23.09
CA LYS A 270 -7.92 -18.04 24.24
C LYS A 270 -9.22 -17.35 24.72
N GLU A 271 -9.25 -16.02 24.78
CA GLU A 271 -10.48 -15.27 25.09
C GLU A 271 -11.61 -15.61 24.11
N LEU A 272 -11.33 -15.57 22.80
CA LEU A 272 -12.34 -15.88 21.77
C LEU A 272 -12.85 -17.33 21.85
N LEU A 273 -11.96 -18.29 22.08
CA LEU A 273 -12.35 -19.70 22.18
C LEU A 273 -13.09 -20.00 23.50
N ASN A 274 -12.75 -19.30 24.59
CA ASN A 274 -13.45 -19.43 25.87
C ASN A 274 -14.87 -18.87 25.85
N GLU A 275 -15.25 -18.09 24.85
CA GLU A 275 -16.63 -17.66 24.64
C GLU A 275 -17.53 -18.79 24.16
N TYR A 276 -16.97 -19.89 23.64
CA TYR A 276 -17.74 -21.05 23.22
C TYR A 276 -18.32 -21.78 24.44
N ASP A 277 -19.63 -22.06 24.40
CA ASP A 277 -20.33 -22.90 25.36
C ASP A 277 -20.67 -24.25 24.70
N SER A 278 -20.11 -25.33 25.23
CA SER A 278 -20.32 -26.68 24.69
C SER A 278 -21.75 -27.19 24.87
N ASP A 279 -22.45 -26.72 25.91
CA ASP A 279 -23.81 -27.19 26.21
C ASP A 279 -24.82 -26.66 25.19
N SER A 280 -24.71 -25.37 24.84
CA SER A 280 -25.55 -24.75 23.82
C SER A 280 -25.03 -24.98 22.39
N GLY A 281 -23.73 -25.12 22.23
CA GLY A 281 -23.01 -25.09 20.95
C GLY A 281 -22.93 -23.68 20.36
N LEU A 282 -23.09 -22.64 21.18
CA LEU A 282 -23.09 -21.23 20.77
C LEU A 282 -21.98 -20.46 21.52
N PHE A 283 -21.70 -19.23 21.06
CA PHE A 283 -20.98 -18.29 21.91
C PHE A 283 -21.89 -17.79 23.04
N LYS A 284 -21.36 -17.60 24.25
CA LYS A 284 -22.10 -17.16 25.45
C LYS A 284 -22.95 -15.91 25.20
N VAL A 285 -22.37 -14.92 24.51
CA VAL A 285 -23.09 -13.68 24.15
C VAL A 285 -24.33 -13.94 23.27
N TYR A 286 -24.32 -15.00 22.44
CA TYR A 286 -25.50 -15.35 21.65
C TYR A 286 -26.59 -15.94 22.53
N ASP A 287 -26.25 -16.79 23.51
CA ASP A 287 -27.22 -17.31 24.48
C ASP A 287 -27.84 -16.21 25.34
N GLU A 288 -27.04 -15.21 25.73
CA GLU A 288 -27.52 -14.03 26.45
C GLU A 288 -28.57 -13.26 25.63
N ILE A 289 -28.29 -13.01 24.34
CA ILE A 289 -29.22 -12.34 23.43
C ILE A 289 -30.48 -13.18 23.22
N ILE A 290 -30.36 -14.51 23.03
CA ILE A 290 -31.52 -15.40 22.88
C ILE A 290 -32.43 -15.33 24.10
N LYS A 291 -31.87 -15.25 25.32
CA LYS A 291 -32.63 -15.16 26.57
C LYS A 291 -33.21 -13.76 26.79
N ASN A 292 -32.54 -12.72 26.30
CA ASN A 292 -32.98 -11.34 26.37
C ASN A 292 -32.75 -10.59 25.04
N PRO A 293 -33.71 -10.66 24.10
CA PRO A 293 -33.55 -10.13 22.74
C PRO A 293 -33.23 -8.63 22.66
N SER A 294 -33.60 -7.85 23.68
CA SER A 294 -33.29 -6.41 23.75
C SER A 294 -31.78 -6.11 23.74
N LEU A 295 -30.96 -7.04 24.26
CA LEU A 295 -29.50 -6.89 24.30
C LEU A 295 -28.88 -6.78 22.90
N MET A 296 -29.55 -7.27 21.86
CA MET A 296 -29.12 -7.13 20.46
C MET A 296 -28.88 -5.65 20.08
N TYR A 297 -29.63 -4.73 20.68
CA TYR A 297 -29.50 -3.29 20.41
C TYR A 297 -28.45 -2.61 21.31
N GLU A 298 -28.10 -3.22 22.44
CA GLU A 298 -27.12 -2.71 23.40
C GLU A 298 -25.69 -3.08 23.02
N TYR A 299 -25.47 -4.29 22.50
CA TYR A 299 -24.16 -4.70 22.01
C TYR A 299 -23.74 -3.89 20.78
N ARG A 300 -22.52 -3.34 20.82
CA ARG A 300 -21.90 -2.75 19.62
C ARG A 300 -21.52 -3.85 18.65
N ALA A 301 -22.08 -3.81 17.44
CA ALA A 301 -21.85 -4.78 16.37
C ALA A 301 -20.49 -4.61 15.66
N ASN A 302 -19.42 -4.41 16.44
CA ASN A 302 -18.07 -4.09 15.97
C ASN A 302 -17.01 -5.07 16.50
N SER A 303 -17.43 -6.23 17.02
CA SER A 303 -16.50 -7.27 17.46
C SER A 303 -16.54 -8.47 16.52
N PHE A 304 -15.44 -9.24 16.48
CA PHE A 304 -15.40 -10.48 15.70
C PHE A 304 -16.52 -11.44 16.08
N ILE A 305 -16.80 -11.66 17.37
CA ILE A 305 -17.88 -12.55 17.81
C ILE A 305 -19.24 -11.94 17.46
N TYR A 306 -19.50 -10.69 17.82
CA TYR A 306 -20.77 -10.02 17.55
C TYR A 306 -20.62 -8.95 16.46
N SER A 307 -20.56 -9.43 15.22
CA SER A 307 -20.42 -8.60 14.01
C SER A 307 -21.77 -8.17 13.44
N ASN A 308 -21.76 -7.25 12.46
CA ASN A 308 -22.97 -6.84 11.75
C ASN A 308 -23.70 -8.00 11.04
N ASP A 309 -22.97 -9.00 10.55
CA ASP A 309 -23.56 -10.18 9.92
C ASP A 309 -24.35 -11.02 10.95
N ILE A 310 -23.81 -11.16 12.17
CA ILE A 310 -24.51 -11.85 13.27
C ILE A 310 -25.73 -11.06 13.71
N ARG A 311 -25.62 -9.73 13.82
CA ARG A 311 -26.76 -8.88 14.14
C ARG A 311 -27.88 -9.03 13.10
N ARG A 312 -27.55 -9.16 11.82
CA ARG A 312 -28.54 -9.42 10.76
C ARG A 312 -29.24 -10.77 10.93
N ILE A 313 -28.54 -11.81 11.37
CA ILE A 313 -29.16 -13.12 11.68
C ILE A 313 -30.19 -12.94 12.79
N PHE A 314 -29.85 -12.27 13.90
CA PHE A 314 -30.84 -12.00 14.95
C PHE A 314 -32.02 -11.15 14.45
N LEU A 315 -31.76 -10.06 13.71
CA LEU A 315 -32.81 -9.18 13.18
C LEU A 315 -33.77 -9.91 12.23
N LYS A 316 -33.28 -10.86 11.43
CA LYS A 316 -34.10 -11.69 10.54
C LYS A 316 -35.14 -12.50 11.30
N HIS A 317 -34.83 -12.89 12.54
CA HIS A 317 -35.70 -13.69 13.41
C HIS A 317 -36.40 -12.85 14.48
N ASN A 318 -36.20 -11.53 14.50
CA ASN A 318 -36.76 -10.65 15.54
C ASN A 318 -38.23 -10.32 15.25
N ASP A 319 -39.07 -10.45 16.27
CA ASP A 319 -40.47 -10.05 16.27
C ASP A 319 -40.83 -9.37 17.61
N TYR A 320 -42.09 -9.03 17.80
CA TYR A 320 -42.61 -8.47 19.05
C TYR A 320 -43.76 -9.31 19.60
N ASP A 321 -43.72 -9.59 20.91
CA ASP A 321 -44.82 -10.24 21.60
C ASP A 321 -46.06 -9.33 21.72
N GLU A 322 -47.16 -9.86 22.25
CA GLU A 322 -48.42 -9.11 22.43
C GLU A 322 -48.28 -7.86 23.31
N ASN A 323 -47.22 -7.78 24.13
CA ASN A 323 -46.92 -6.65 25.00
C ASN A 323 -45.92 -5.67 24.37
N GLY A 324 -45.49 -5.91 23.13
CA GLY A 324 -44.49 -5.11 22.43
C GLY A 324 -43.05 -5.36 22.88
N ASN A 325 -42.76 -6.47 23.59
CA ASN A 325 -41.39 -6.86 23.92
C ASN A 325 -40.75 -7.61 22.76
N ALA A 326 -39.48 -7.35 22.50
CA ALA A 326 -38.73 -8.07 21.48
C ALA A 326 -38.65 -9.57 21.81
N CYS A 327 -38.96 -10.41 20.83
CA CYS A 327 -38.88 -11.87 20.91
C CYS A 327 -38.26 -12.43 19.61
N PHE A 328 -37.86 -13.71 19.63
CA PHE A 328 -37.38 -14.38 18.42
C PHE A 328 -38.38 -15.42 17.93
N VAL A 329 -38.70 -15.37 16.64
CA VAL A 329 -39.50 -16.39 15.95
C VAL A 329 -38.60 -17.47 15.34
N ASP A 330 -39.11 -18.70 15.31
CA ASP A 330 -38.38 -19.88 14.80
C ASP A 330 -36.99 -20.02 15.44
N LEU A 331 -36.99 -20.24 16.75
CA LEU A 331 -35.77 -20.33 17.54
C LEU A 331 -34.83 -21.46 17.06
N ASP A 332 -35.39 -22.54 16.53
CA ASP A 332 -34.61 -23.66 16.01
C ASP A 332 -33.83 -23.26 14.75
N SER A 333 -34.47 -22.53 13.81
CA SER A 333 -33.76 -21.98 12.65
C SER A 333 -32.69 -20.96 13.05
N LEU A 334 -33.02 -20.04 13.98
CA LEU A 334 -32.05 -19.06 14.50
C LEU A 334 -30.82 -19.75 15.09
N LYS A 335 -31.02 -20.73 15.99
CA LYS A 335 -29.93 -21.48 16.61
C LYS A 335 -29.11 -22.24 15.57
N LYS A 336 -29.74 -22.82 14.55
CA LYS A 336 -29.04 -23.52 13.47
C LYS A 336 -28.13 -22.57 12.67
N GLU A 337 -28.62 -21.39 12.30
CA GLU A 337 -27.82 -20.38 11.60
C GLU A 337 -26.64 -19.89 12.46
N LEU A 338 -26.89 -19.59 13.73
CA LEU A 338 -25.84 -19.16 14.66
C LEU A 338 -24.78 -20.26 14.88
N LYS A 339 -25.17 -21.53 15.03
CA LYS A 339 -24.21 -22.65 15.14
C LYS A 339 -23.31 -22.76 13.91
N GLY A 340 -23.86 -22.53 12.71
CA GLY A 340 -23.07 -22.47 11.48
C GLY A 340 -21.99 -21.38 11.54
N GLU A 341 -22.36 -20.19 12.00
CA GLU A 341 -21.42 -19.07 12.15
C GLU A 341 -20.39 -19.27 13.27
N VAL A 342 -20.79 -19.85 14.41
CA VAL A 342 -19.86 -20.22 15.50
C VAL A 342 -18.80 -21.18 14.99
N ASN A 343 -19.23 -22.23 14.29
CA ASN A 343 -18.35 -23.22 13.70
C ASN A 343 -17.35 -22.59 12.72
N ARG A 344 -17.83 -21.67 11.87
CA ARG A 344 -17.02 -20.92 10.90
C ARG A 344 -15.97 -20.03 11.59
N LYS A 345 -16.39 -19.30 12.63
CA LYS A 345 -15.55 -18.36 13.38
C LYS A 345 -14.48 -19.09 14.21
N ILE A 346 -14.82 -20.21 14.84
CA ILE A 346 -13.83 -21.04 15.53
C ILE A 346 -12.79 -21.58 14.55
N SER A 347 -13.20 -22.00 13.34
CA SER A 347 -12.25 -22.40 12.30
C SER A 347 -11.24 -21.29 11.97
N GLU A 348 -11.72 -20.05 11.78
CA GLU A 348 -10.86 -18.89 11.48
C GLU A 348 -9.87 -18.61 12.61
N VAL A 349 -10.34 -18.60 13.87
CA VAL A 349 -9.50 -18.35 15.05
C VAL A 349 -8.42 -19.42 15.20
N VAL A 350 -8.78 -20.70 15.09
CA VAL A 350 -7.82 -21.80 15.31
C VAL A 350 -6.80 -21.86 14.17
N VAL A 351 -7.24 -21.72 12.91
CA VAL A 351 -6.30 -21.75 11.77
C VAL A 351 -5.33 -20.57 11.85
N ASP A 352 -5.84 -19.37 12.12
CA ASP A 352 -4.98 -18.19 12.25
C ASP A 352 -3.98 -18.32 13.41
N ALA A 353 -4.40 -18.87 14.56
CA ALA A 353 -3.51 -19.09 15.69
C ALA A 353 -2.42 -20.14 15.42
N LEU A 354 -2.73 -21.20 14.66
CA LEU A 354 -1.78 -22.27 14.36
C LEU A 354 -0.85 -21.90 13.18
N PHE A 355 -1.38 -21.29 12.13
CA PHE A 355 -0.67 -21.05 10.87
C PHE A 355 -0.14 -19.61 10.72
N CYS A 356 -0.54 -18.69 11.59
CA CYS A 356 -0.24 -17.24 11.49
C CYS A 356 -0.72 -16.62 10.16
N ASP A 357 -1.75 -17.17 9.55
CA ASP A 357 -2.34 -16.71 8.30
C ASP A 357 -3.84 -17.06 8.26
N ASN A 358 -4.58 -16.39 7.40
CA ASN A 358 -6.01 -16.59 7.30
C ASN A 358 -6.34 -17.95 6.65
N ILE A 359 -7.49 -18.52 7.03
CA ILE A 359 -7.91 -19.86 6.63
C ILE A 359 -7.98 -20.05 5.11
N TYR A 360 -8.36 -19.01 4.35
CA TYR A 360 -8.51 -19.10 2.90
C TYR A 360 -7.15 -19.28 2.22
N ASN A 361 -6.15 -18.48 2.61
CA ASN A 361 -4.80 -18.58 2.08
C ASN A 361 -4.12 -19.89 2.49
N VAL A 362 -4.30 -20.32 3.75
CA VAL A 362 -3.82 -21.63 4.23
C VAL A 362 -4.39 -22.77 3.40
N TRP A 363 -5.69 -22.77 3.10
CA TRP A 363 -6.31 -23.79 2.27
C TRP A 363 -5.81 -23.80 0.84
N LEU A 364 -5.62 -22.64 0.22
CA LEU A 364 -5.05 -22.56 -1.14
C LEU A 364 -3.64 -23.14 -1.17
N ASN A 365 -2.80 -22.79 -0.20
CA ASN A 365 -1.45 -23.32 -0.07
C ASN A 365 -1.45 -24.84 0.19
N ILE A 366 -2.32 -25.35 1.08
CA ILE A 366 -2.46 -26.80 1.33
C ILE A 366 -2.90 -27.53 0.05
N LYS A 367 -3.91 -27.00 -0.67
CA LYS A 367 -4.36 -27.60 -1.94
C LYS A 367 -3.22 -27.72 -2.93
N GLU A 368 -2.41 -26.68 -3.06
CA GLU A 368 -1.26 -26.68 -3.98
C GLU A 368 -0.17 -27.67 -3.53
N MET A 369 0.14 -27.69 -2.24
CA MET A 369 1.12 -28.64 -1.67
C MET A 369 0.69 -30.10 -1.90
N LEU A 370 -0.57 -30.44 -1.59
CA LEU A 370 -1.09 -31.79 -1.77
C LEU A 370 -1.16 -32.18 -3.26
N ARG A 371 -1.61 -31.25 -4.12
CA ARG A 371 -1.64 -31.47 -5.57
C ARG A 371 -0.25 -31.80 -6.10
N TYR A 372 0.75 -30.98 -5.78
CA TYR A 372 2.11 -31.19 -6.29
C TYR A 372 2.76 -32.45 -5.69
N ASN A 373 2.66 -32.65 -4.37
CA ASN A 373 3.21 -33.83 -3.70
C ASN A 373 2.59 -35.15 -4.23
N SER A 374 1.34 -35.13 -4.72
CA SER A 374 0.71 -36.31 -5.32
C SER A 374 1.32 -36.73 -6.67
N LYS A 375 2.04 -35.83 -7.34
CA LYS A 375 2.70 -36.06 -8.64
C LYS A 375 4.14 -36.54 -8.51
N LEU A 376 4.72 -36.42 -7.32
CA LEU A 376 6.09 -36.85 -7.05
C LEU A 376 6.14 -38.37 -6.90
N ASP A 377 7.25 -38.93 -7.37
CA ASP A 377 7.59 -40.32 -7.12
C ASP A 377 7.76 -40.57 -5.62
N ALA A 378 7.57 -41.82 -5.19
CA ALA A 378 7.52 -42.15 -3.76
C ALA A 378 8.80 -41.76 -2.99
N GLU A 379 9.96 -41.75 -3.66
CA GLU A 379 11.25 -41.36 -3.10
C GLU A 379 11.46 -39.84 -3.01
N ASP A 380 10.73 -39.06 -3.82
CA ASP A 380 10.84 -37.59 -3.89
C ASP A 380 9.77 -36.86 -3.07
N LYS A 381 8.77 -37.57 -2.52
CA LYS A 381 7.70 -36.96 -1.71
C LYS A 381 8.27 -36.22 -0.50
N ALA A 382 7.91 -34.94 -0.37
CA ALA A 382 8.27 -34.13 0.79
C ALA A 382 7.30 -34.30 1.96
N LEU A 383 6.05 -34.70 1.69
CA LEU A 383 5.02 -34.92 2.71
C LEU A 383 4.78 -36.42 2.90
N ASP A 384 4.94 -36.88 4.14
CA ASP A 384 4.53 -38.20 4.59
C ASP A 384 3.01 -38.32 4.77
N ASN A 385 2.52 -39.53 5.05
CA ASN A 385 1.09 -39.79 5.20
C ASN A 385 0.48 -39.02 6.40
N ASP A 386 1.20 -38.89 7.51
CA ASP A 386 0.71 -38.18 8.70
C ASP A 386 0.48 -36.69 8.41
N LYS A 387 1.40 -36.06 7.65
CA LYS A 387 1.24 -34.67 7.19
C LYS A 387 0.12 -34.53 6.18
N ILE A 388 -0.01 -35.47 5.24
CA ILE A 388 -1.11 -35.47 4.28
C ILE A 388 -2.44 -35.53 5.02
N ASP A 389 -2.59 -36.43 5.98
CA ASP A 389 -3.80 -36.58 6.78
C ASP A 389 -4.10 -35.32 7.61
N PHE A 390 -3.07 -34.74 8.24
CA PHE A 390 -3.19 -33.48 8.96
C PHE A 390 -3.68 -32.34 8.06
N TYR A 391 -3.07 -32.16 6.88
CA TYR A 391 -3.47 -31.10 5.95
C TYR A 391 -4.86 -31.34 5.34
N GLN A 392 -5.24 -32.60 5.08
CA GLN A 392 -6.60 -32.94 4.63
C GLN A 392 -7.65 -32.68 5.72
N MET A 393 -7.32 -32.90 7.00
CA MET A 393 -8.17 -32.51 8.12
C MET A 393 -8.38 -30.99 8.16
N ILE A 394 -7.32 -30.19 7.94
CA ILE A 394 -7.44 -28.72 7.87
C ILE A 394 -8.26 -28.25 6.67
N LEU A 395 -8.19 -28.90 5.51
CA LEU A 395 -9.08 -28.59 4.38
C LEU A 395 -10.56 -28.90 4.66
N ASN A 396 -10.84 -29.85 5.55
CA ASN A 396 -12.20 -30.22 5.95
C ASN A 396 -12.59 -29.63 7.30
N PHE A 397 -11.89 -28.61 7.78
CA PHE A 397 -12.03 -28.14 9.16
C PHE A 397 -13.46 -27.72 9.51
N ASP A 398 -14.21 -27.16 8.56
CA ASP A 398 -15.62 -26.79 8.79
C ASP A 398 -16.57 -27.96 9.02
N LYS A 399 -16.16 -29.19 8.70
CA LYS A 399 -16.93 -30.42 8.99
C LYS A 399 -16.60 -31.01 10.36
N ILE A 400 -15.61 -30.47 11.06
CA ILE A 400 -15.17 -30.90 12.38
C ILE A 400 -15.98 -30.16 13.45
N SER A 401 -16.27 -30.82 14.57
CA SER A 401 -16.97 -30.22 15.70
C SER A 401 -16.17 -29.07 16.32
N CYS A 402 -16.85 -28.10 16.93
CA CYS A 402 -16.19 -26.99 17.62
C CYS A 402 -15.29 -27.50 18.76
N GLU A 403 -15.73 -28.51 19.50
CA GLU A 403 -14.97 -29.14 20.58
C GLU A 403 -13.65 -29.73 20.07
N ASP A 404 -13.70 -30.48 18.97
CA ASP A 404 -12.50 -31.10 18.39
C ASP A 404 -11.53 -30.04 17.85
N LYS A 405 -12.03 -28.94 17.29
CA LYS A 405 -11.20 -27.80 16.87
C LYS A 405 -10.48 -27.15 18.05
N ILE A 406 -11.20 -26.92 19.15
CA ILE A 406 -10.63 -26.33 20.37
C ILE A 406 -9.61 -27.30 20.99
N ASN A 407 -9.90 -28.60 21.00
CA ASN A 407 -8.96 -29.63 21.45
C ASN A 407 -7.68 -29.65 20.60
N LEU A 408 -7.82 -29.53 19.27
CA LEU A 408 -6.69 -29.42 18.35
C LEU A 408 -5.84 -28.18 18.66
N PHE A 409 -6.48 -27.01 18.84
CA PHE A 409 -5.80 -25.78 19.25
C PHE A 409 -5.01 -25.99 20.54
N ASN A 410 -5.65 -26.51 21.60
CA ASN A 410 -5.00 -26.72 22.89
C ASN A 410 -3.80 -27.68 22.80
N LYS A 411 -3.84 -28.66 21.89
CA LYS A 411 -2.75 -29.60 21.63
C LYS A 411 -1.58 -28.98 20.87
N LEU A 412 -1.85 -28.06 19.95
CA LEU A 412 -0.88 -27.61 18.93
C LEU A 412 -0.42 -26.16 19.05
N TYR A 413 -1.09 -25.30 19.83
CA TYR A 413 -0.81 -23.85 19.82
C TYR A 413 0.63 -23.48 20.21
N ASP A 414 1.31 -24.30 21.00
CA ASP A 414 2.70 -24.10 21.43
C ASP A 414 3.73 -24.81 20.52
N LYS A 415 3.29 -25.49 19.45
CA LYS A 415 4.14 -26.34 18.60
C LYS A 415 4.70 -25.66 17.35
N ASN A 416 4.52 -24.34 17.21
CA ASN A 416 4.98 -23.55 16.05
C ASN A 416 4.58 -24.18 14.70
N ILE A 417 3.29 -24.54 14.56
CA ILE A 417 2.74 -25.18 13.35
C ILE A 417 3.02 -24.34 12.10
N SER A 418 2.95 -23.01 12.19
CA SER A 418 3.28 -22.09 11.10
C SER A 418 4.67 -22.33 10.51
N VAL A 419 5.70 -22.51 11.33
CA VAL A 419 7.08 -22.78 10.86
C VAL A 419 7.13 -24.10 10.11
N SER A 420 6.59 -25.18 10.69
CA SER A 420 6.58 -26.49 10.02
C SER A 420 5.82 -26.45 8.70
N PHE A 421 4.71 -25.72 8.64
CA PHE A 421 3.90 -25.56 7.44
C PHE A 421 4.67 -24.85 6.32
N TYR A 422 5.30 -23.71 6.62
CA TYR A 422 6.06 -22.96 5.62
C TYR A 422 7.38 -23.65 5.23
N ASP A 423 8.00 -24.42 6.13
CA ASP A 423 9.13 -25.30 5.80
C ASP A 423 8.72 -26.39 4.79
N ASP A 424 7.56 -27.02 5.00
CA ASP A 424 7.04 -28.03 4.08
C ASP A 424 6.68 -27.43 2.71
N LEU A 425 6.05 -26.24 2.70
CA LEU A 425 5.79 -25.49 1.48
C LEU A 425 7.09 -25.17 0.73
N ARG A 426 8.13 -24.72 1.47
CA ARG A 426 9.43 -24.38 0.89
C ARG A 426 10.14 -25.59 0.30
N LYS A 427 10.14 -26.74 1.01
CA LYS A 427 10.73 -27.99 0.49
C LYS A 427 10.10 -28.42 -0.83
N LEU A 428 8.77 -28.37 -0.95
CA LEU A 428 8.08 -28.71 -2.19
C LEU A 428 8.44 -27.74 -3.32
N LYS A 429 8.59 -26.44 -3.03
CA LYS A 429 9.08 -25.45 -4.00
C LYS A 429 10.51 -25.77 -4.44
N ASP A 430 11.41 -26.06 -3.52
CA ASP A 430 12.81 -26.38 -3.86
C ASP A 430 12.91 -27.64 -4.73
N ILE A 431 12.11 -28.69 -4.45
CA ILE A 431 12.02 -29.88 -5.29
C ILE A 431 11.54 -29.51 -6.70
N SER A 432 10.47 -28.71 -6.80
CA SER A 432 9.96 -28.20 -8.08
C SER A 432 11.03 -27.45 -8.87
N TYR A 433 11.74 -26.53 -8.22
CA TYR A 433 12.79 -25.74 -8.84
C TYR A 433 13.95 -26.61 -9.31
N ASP A 434 14.35 -27.59 -8.51
CA ASP A 434 15.41 -28.53 -8.86
C ASP A 434 15.03 -29.43 -10.02
N MET A 435 13.77 -29.89 -10.09
CA MET A 435 13.25 -30.65 -11.24
C MET A 435 13.22 -29.79 -12.50
N ILE A 436 12.73 -28.55 -12.43
CA ILE A 436 12.75 -27.63 -13.58
C ILE A 436 14.18 -27.43 -14.09
N LYS A 437 15.15 -27.17 -13.19
CA LYS A 437 16.56 -27.01 -13.56
C LYS A 437 17.14 -28.27 -14.23
N LYS A 438 16.75 -29.47 -13.78
CA LYS A 438 17.16 -30.74 -14.40
C LYS A 438 16.57 -30.92 -15.81
N ASP A 439 15.36 -30.39 -16.04
CA ASP A 439 14.70 -30.44 -17.35
C ASP A 439 15.28 -29.45 -18.36
N LEU A 440 15.97 -28.40 -17.90
CA LEU A 440 16.59 -27.41 -18.79
C LEU A 440 17.63 -28.04 -19.70
N ILE A 441 17.70 -27.56 -20.93
CA ILE A 441 18.66 -28.02 -21.91
C ILE A 441 20.10 -27.77 -21.46
N ASP A 442 20.94 -28.77 -21.66
CA ASP A 442 22.38 -28.69 -21.48
C ASP A 442 23.06 -28.66 -22.86
N LEU A 443 23.38 -27.46 -23.36
CA LEU A 443 23.99 -27.27 -24.67
C LEU A 443 25.34 -27.99 -24.82
N SER A 444 26.04 -28.29 -23.72
CA SER A 444 27.27 -29.08 -23.75
C SER A 444 27.06 -30.54 -24.18
N LYS A 445 25.81 -31.01 -24.15
CA LYS A 445 25.40 -32.34 -24.61
C LYS A 445 24.75 -32.33 -26.00
N CYS A 446 24.75 -31.19 -26.69
CA CYS A 446 24.11 -31.00 -27.99
C CYS A 446 25.09 -30.77 -29.13
N ASP A 447 26.32 -31.31 -29.04
CA ASP A 447 27.34 -31.14 -30.08
C ASP A 447 26.91 -31.70 -31.44
N ASP A 448 26.01 -32.68 -31.47
CA ASP A 448 25.41 -33.22 -32.70
C ASP A 448 24.45 -32.23 -33.40
N LYS A 449 24.08 -31.15 -32.72
CA LYS A 449 23.20 -30.07 -33.21
C LYS A 449 23.98 -28.83 -33.65
N LEU A 450 25.31 -28.83 -33.51
CA LEU A 450 26.13 -27.70 -33.90
C LEU A 450 26.15 -27.56 -35.43
N VAL A 451 25.85 -26.37 -35.93
CA VAL A 451 25.91 -26.06 -37.36
C VAL A 451 27.38 -25.99 -37.78
N SER A 452 27.74 -26.74 -38.83
CA SER A 452 29.13 -26.91 -39.30
C SER A 452 29.82 -25.63 -39.81
N ASN A 453 29.05 -24.58 -40.09
CA ASN A 453 29.55 -23.28 -40.49
C ASN A 453 29.29 -22.27 -39.36
N ASP A 454 30.33 -21.92 -38.60
CA ASP A 454 30.26 -20.79 -37.68
C ASP A 454 29.99 -19.51 -38.48
N ILE A 455 28.83 -18.89 -38.26
CA ILE A 455 28.56 -17.56 -38.83
C ILE A 455 29.37 -16.57 -38.00
N ASP A 456 30.41 -16.00 -38.59
CA ASP A 456 31.34 -15.07 -37.94
C ASP A 456 31.92 -15.54 -36.58
N ASN A 457 32.38 -16.80 -36.50
CA ASN A 457 32.93 -17.41 -35.27
C ASN A 457 31.93 -17.48 -34.09
N VAL A 458 30.62 -17.40 -34.35
CA VAL A 458 29.58 -17.66 -33.37
C VAL A 458 29.12 -19.11 -33.47
N LYS A 459 29.19 -19.83 -32.34
CA LYS A 459 28.64 -21.19 -32.23
C LYS A 459 27.12 -21.16 -32.34
N ILE A 460 26.57 -21.95 -33.25
CA ILE A 460 25.12 -22.03 -33.51
C ILE A 460 24.64 -23.47 -33.32
N TYR A 461 23.63 -23.65 -32.46
CA TYR A 461 22.94 -24.93 -32.23
C TYR A 461 21.57 -24.92 -32.90
N ASP A 462 21.29 -25.88 -33.79
CA ASP A 462 20.00 -26.02 -34.46
C ASP A 462 19.11 -27.07 -33.79
N LEU A 463 18.08 -26.57 -33.10
CA LEU A 463 17.15 -27.38 -32.32
C LEU A 463 15.72 -27.37 -32.87
N ARG A 464 15.51 -26.88 -34.11
CA ARG A 464 14.17 -26.79 -34.72
C ARG A 464 13.42 -28.12 -34.78
N ASP A 465 14.16 -29.22 -34.91
CA ASP A 465 13.63 -30.59 -34.94
C ASP A 465 13.98 -31.41 -33.67
N SER A 466 14.30 -30.72 -32.57
CA SER A 466 14.71 -31.35 -31.30
C SER A 466 13.74 -31.05 -30.17
N LYS A 467 13.66 -31.97 -29.20
CA LYS A 467 13.02 -31.71 -27.92
C LYS A 467 13.91 -30.79 -27.09
N TYR A 468 13.32 -29.79 -26.45
CA TYR A 468 14.04 -28.89 -25.55
C TYR A 468 13.11 -28.30 -24.49
N THR A 469 13.71 -27.89 -23.38
CA THR A 469 13.11 -27.01 -22.38
C THR A 469 14.14 -25.93 -22.04
N MET A 470 13.77 -24.66 -22.03
CA MET A 470 14.70 -23.56 -21.78
C MET A 470 14.09 -22.53 -20.82
N LEU A 471 14.91 -22.00 -19.92
CA LEU A 471 14.62 -20.78 -19.19
C LEU A 471 15.06 -19.59 -20.05
N VAL A 472 14.13 -18.71 -20.36
CA VAL A 472 14.38 -17.57 -21.25
C VAL A 472 13.86 -16.26 -20.69
N ARG A 473 14.42 -15.16 -21.19
CA ARG A 473 13.92 -13.81 -20.96
C ARG A 473 14.05 -12.98 -22.23
N MET A 474 12.94 -12.37 -22.62
CA MET A 474 12.93 -11.37 -23.67
C MET A 474 13.20 -9.99 -23.06
N GLN A 475 14.15 -9.25 -23.62
CA GLN A 475 14.43 -7.87 -23.24
C GLN A 475 15.16 -7.11 -24.37
N GLY A 476 15.40 -5.81 -24.17
CA GLY A 476 16.38 -5.08 -24.95
C GLY A 476 17.82 -5.57 -24.71
N ILE A 477 18.79 -4.86 -25.27
CA ILE A 477 20.23 -5.16 -25.12
C ILE A 477 20.59 -5.38 -23.64
N TYR A 478 21.30 -6.47 -23.36
CA TYR A 478 21.67 -6.86 -22.00
C TYR A 478 22.57 -5.81 -21.34
N LYS A 479 22.25 -5.52 -20.07
CA LYS A 479 23.03 -4.69 -19.17
C LYS A 479 23.29 -5.48 -17.89
N ASP A 480 24.49 -5.36 -17.35
CA ASP A 480 24.90 -6.07 -16.13
C ASP A 480 24.18 -5.53 -14.88
N LYS A 481 23.53 -4.37 -14.99
CA LYS A 481 22.90 -3.62 -13.90
C LYS A 481 21.53 -3.08 -14.26
N SER A 482 20.63 -3.01 -13.29
CA SER A 482 19.30 -2.40 -13.39
C SER A 482 18.91 -1.66 -12.12
N ASN A 483 17.96 -0.73 -12.25
CA ASN A 483 17.24 -0.15 -11.12
C ASN A 483 16.07 -1.04 -10.66
N ASN A 484 15.75 -2.10 -11.41
CA ASN A 484 14.66 -3.02 -11.09
C ASN A 484 15.15 -4.10 -10.11
N ARG A 485 14.42 -4.24 -9.00
CA ARG A 485 14.72 -5.23 -7.95
C ARG A 485 14.54 -6.66 -8.43
N ARG A 486 13.68 -6.87 -9.42
CA ARG A 486 13.30 -8.20 -9.91
C ARG A 486 13.22 -8.25 -11.43
N ASN A 487 13.26 -9.46 -11.95
CA ASN A 487 13.19 -9.74 -13.38
C ASN A 487 12.28 -10.95 -13.63
N CYS A 488 11.48 -10.88 -14.69
CA CYS A 488 10.58 -11.96 -15.11
C CYS A 488 11.22 -12.79 -16.21
N TYR A 489 11.10 -14.11 -16.07
CA TYR A 489 11.58 -15.13 -16.99
C TYR A 489 10.42 -16.05 -17.38
N SER A 490 10.63 -16.88 -18.39
CA SER A 490 9.65 -17.87 -18.85
C SER A 490 10.33 -19.22 -19.09
N ILE A 491 9.60 -20.31 -18.91
CA ILE A 491 9.99 -21.63 -19.42
C ILE A 491 9.33 -21.81 -20.78
N ILE A 492 10.12 -22.20 -21.77
CA ILE A 492 9.65 -22.55 -23.10
C ILE A 492 10.05 -23.99 -23.45
N SER A 493 9.33 -24.61 -24.39
CA SER A 493 9.68 -25.90 -24.97
C SER A 493 9.39 -25.95 -26.48
N ASP A 494 9.64 -27.11 -27.09
CA ASP A 494 9.25 -27.38 -28.47
C ASP A 494 7.71 -27.44 -28.67
N GLU A 495 6.94 -27.57 -27.59
CA GLU A 495 5.47 -27.62 -27.59
C GLU A 495 4.83 -26.23 -27.45
N ASN A 496 5.47 -25.33 -26.71
CA ASN A 496 5.08 -23.92 -26.58
C ASN A 496 6.33 -23.07 -26.37
N SER A 497 6.65 -22.23 -27.36
CA SER A 497 7.81 -21.36 -27.33
C SER A 497 7.46 -19.90 -27.03
N ASP A 498 6.27 -19.61 -26.51
CA ASP A 498 5.83 -18.23 -26.32
C ASP A 498 6.60 -17.53 -25.20
N THR A 499 6.88 -16.24 -25.41
CA THR A 499 7.64 -15.38 -24.48
C THR A 499 6.98 -14.01 -24.39
N TYR A 500 7.40 -13.19 -23.44
CA TYR A 500 6.94 -11.80 -23.35
C TYR A 500 7.02 -11.08 -24.71
N GLY A 501 5.93 -10.40 -25.10
CA GLY A 501 5.81 -9.73 -26.39
C GLY A 501 5.83 -10.66 -27.60
N HIS A 502 5.53 -11.95 -27.42
CA HIS A 502 5.59 -13.00 -28.44
C HIS A 502 6.96 -13.10 -29.15
N GLY A 503 8.02 -12.65 -28.46
CA GLY A 503 9.39 -12.55 -28.98
C GLY A 503 9.61 -11.45 -30.03
N GLU A 504 8.65 -10.56 -30.24
CA GLU A 504 8.77 -9.43 -31.16
C GLU A 504 9.52 -8.25 -30.50
N GLY A 505 10.45 -7.62 -31.24
CA GLY A 505 11.09 -6.36 -30.82
C GLY A 505 12.34 -6.47 -29.93
N GLY A 506 12.61 -7.61 -29.30
CA GLY A 506 13.73 -7.81 -28.36
C GLY A 506 14.77 -8.85 -28.79
N ILE A 507 15.68 -9.17 -27.87
CA ILE A 507 16.57 -10.35 -27.90
C ILE A 507 16.07 -11.31 -26.83
N ILE A 508 15.98 -12.60 -27.17
CA ILE A 508 15.59 -13.64 -26.23
C ILE A 508 16.87 -14.26 -25.69
N TYR A 509 17.11 -14.08 -24.41
CA TYR A 509 18.26 -14.62 -23.72
C TYR A 509 17.89 -15.92 -23.02
N GLY A 510 18.74 -16.94 -23.17
CA GLY A 510 18.61 -18.22 -22.48
C GLY A 510 19.55 -18.34 -21.29
N TYR A 511 19.13 -19.14 -20.31
CA TYR A 511 19.83 -19.34 -19.06
C TYR A 511 19.85 -20.83 -18.70
N ASN A 512 21.01 -21.31 -18.26
CA ASN A 512 21.21 -22.72 -17.92
C ASN A 512 20.64 -23.10 -16.55
N SER A 513 20.39 -22.12 -15.67
CA SER A 513 19.94 -22.36 -14.29
C SER A 513 19.52 -21.06 -13.59
N PHE A 514 18.89 -21.18 -12.43
CA PHE A 514 18.58 -20.11 -11.48
C PHE A 514 18.82 -20.57 -10.04
N ASP A 515 18.87 -19.62 -9.11
CA ASP A 515 19.02 -19.91 -7.68
C ASP A 515 17.64 -19.99 -7.01
N ASN A 516 17.38 -21.07 -6.27
CA ASN A 516 16.10 -21.30 -5.60
C ASN A 516 15.78 -20.18 -4.62
N ASP A 517 16.78 -19.64 -3.92
CA ASP A 517 16.60 -18.57 -2.94
C ASP A 517 16.24 -17.22 -3.57
N THR A 518 16.40 -17.10 -4.90
CA THR A 518 16.04 -15.88 -5.63
C THR A 518 14.62 -15.90 -6.18
N VAL A 519 13.93 -17.04 -6.14
CA VAL A 519 12.57 -17.18 -6.71
C VAL A 519 11.55 -16.49 -5.81
N ILE A 520 10.83 -15.52 -6.36
CA ILE A 520 9.69 -14.86 -5.69
C ILE A 520 8.42 -15.70 -5.91
N HIS A 521 8.09 -16.00 -7.16
CA HIS A 521 6.98 -16.89 -7.52
C HIS A 521 7.16 -17.53 -8.90
N MET A 522 6.32 -18.54 -9.16
CA MET A 522 6.15 -19.16 -10.47
C MET A 522 4.66 -19.28 -10.80
N LEU A 523 4.31 -18.98 -12.05
CA LEU A 523 2.96 -19.06 -12.60
C LEU A 523 3.01 -19.52 -14.06
N GLU A 524 2.01 -20.29 -14.49
CA GLU A 524 1.83 -20.71 -15.89
C GLU A 524 1.39 -19.57 -16.82
N GLN A 525 1.24 -18.36 -16.28
CA GLN A 525 0.82 -17.16 -17.00
C GLN A 525 1.41 -15.89 -16.34
N ASP A 526 1.22 -14.74 -16.97
CA ASP A 526 1.55 -13.42 -16.39
C ASP A 526 0.85 -13.20 -15.03
N ALA A 527 1.62 -12.77 -14.03
CA ALA A 527 1.12 -12.52 -12.69
C ALA A 527 0.56 -11.09 -12.50
N PHE A 528 0.76 -10.23 -13.50
CA PHE A 528 0.52 -8.78 -13.48
C PHE A 528 1.15 -8.08 -12.27
N SER A 529 2.36 -8.52 -11.88
CA SER A 529 3.07 -8.00 -10.71
C SER A 529 3.74 -6.64 -11.01
N GLY A 530 3.73 -5.68 -10.07
CA GLY A 530 4.50 -4.42 -10.17
C GLY A 530 5.42 -4.13 -8.96
N ASP A 531 6.54 -3.43 -9.17
CA ASP A 531 7.48 -2.98 -8.12
C ASP A 531 6.92 -1.78 -7.30
N VAL A 532 5.73 -1.28 -7.65
CA VAL A 532 5.20 -0.01 -7.16
C VAL A 532 4.55 -0.17 -5.78
N TYR A 533 5.36 0.07 -4.73
CA TYR A 533 4.93 0.14 -3.32
C TYR A 533 3.89 1.24 -3.03
N SER A 534 3.67 2.21 -3.93
CA SER A 534 2.79 3.36 -3.67
C SER A 534 1.31 3.12 -3.92
N SER A 535 0.92 1.90 -4.34
CA SER A 535 -0.49 1.53 -4.43
C SER A 535 -0.65 0.07 -4.03
N ASN A 536 -1.63 -0.23 -3.19
CA ASN A 536 -2.07 -1.60 -2.85
C ASN A 536 -2.61 -2.39 -4.08
N THR A 537 -2.31 -1.94 -5.30
CA THR A 537 -2.80 -2.50 -6.58
C THR A 537 -1.75 -3.29 -7.35
N ALA A 538 -0.49 -3.33 -6.90
CA ALA A 538 0.62 -3.93 -7.65
C ALA A 538 1.11 -5.31 -7.12
N VAL A 539 0.52 -5.83 -6.03
CA VAL A 539 0.86 -7.16 -5.49
C VAL A 539 -0.08 -8.20 -6.09
N SER A 540 0.50 -9.22 -6.73
CA SER A 540 -0.28 -10.28 -7.36
C SER A 540 -1.09 -11.05 -6.30
N ARG A 541 -2.39 -11.24 -6.57
CA ARG A 541 -3.27 -12.08 -5.73
C ARG A 541 -3.30 -13.54 -6.17
N TYR A 542 -2.50 -13.90 -7.19
CA TYR A 542 -2.42 -15.29 -7.64
C TYR A 542 -1.74 -16.17 -6.59
N VAL A 543 -2.22 -17.39 -6.46
CA VAL A 543 -1.59 -18.40 -5.62
C VAL A 543 -0.21 -18.71 -6.18
N ASN A 544 0.82 -18.66 -5.34
CA ASN A 544 2.17 -18.98 -5.77
C ASN A 544 2.26 -20.49 -6.05
N ARG A 545 2.43 -20.85 -7.33
CA ARG A 545 2.31 -22.23 -7.79
C ARG A 545 3.60 -23.02 -7.55
N ILE A 546 3.45 -24.34 -7.37
CA ILE A 546 4.53 -25.32 -7.32
C ILE A 546 4.38 -26.19 -8.56
N MET A 547 5.19 -25.95 -9.58
CA MET A 547 4.94 -26.47 -10.93
C MET A 547 6.07 -27.33 -11.45
N THR A 548 5.73 -28.23 -12.37
CA THR A 548 6.71 -28.85 -13.29
C THR A 548 6.99 -27.92 -14.47
N SER A 549 8.11 -28.16 -15.16
CA SER A 549 8.44 -27.46 -16.41
C SER A 549 7.28 -27.56 -17.43
N LYS A 550 6.70 -28.76 -17.58
CA LYS A 550 5.57 -29.01 -18.46
C LYS A 550 4.32 -28.20 -18.09
N GLU A 551 4.03 -28.03 -16.81
CA GLU A 551 2.89 -27.22 -16.37
C GLU A 551 3.11 -25.73 -16.60
N LEU A 552 4.33 -25.23 -16.43
CA LEU A 552 4.65 -23.84 -16.77
C LEU A 552 4.46 -23.58 -18.26
N VAL A 553 4.96 -24.49 -19.09
CA VAL A 553 4.90 -24.38 -20.57
C VAL A 553 3.47 -24.55 -21.10
N ASN A 554 2.72 -25.53 -20.58
CA ASN A 554 1.43 -25.94 -21.17
C ASN A 554 0.21 -25.65 -20.28
N GLY A 555 0.37 -24.99 -19.13
CA GLY A 555 -0.74 -24.67 -18.21
C GLY A 555 -1.63 -23.52 -18.72
N SER A 556 -1.09 -22.66 -19.59
CA SER A 556 -1.81 -21.53 -20.19
C SER A 556 -1.43 -21.34 -21.66
N ASN A 557 -2.31 -20.65 -22.40
CA ASN A 557 -2.01 -20.22 -23.78
C ASN A 557 -1.10 -18.97 -23.83
N TRP A 558 -0.67 -18.49 -22.66
CA TRP A 558 0.24 -17.36 -22.50
C TRP A 558 1.63 -17.87 -22.07
N TYR A 559 2.63 -16.99 -22.09
CA TYR A 559 3.94 -17.30 -21.50
C TYR A 559 3.83 -17.50 -19.98
N SER A 560 4.61 -18.42 -19.45
CA SER A 560 4.78 -18.58 -18.00
C SER A 560 5.58 -17.42 -17.41
N GLU A 561 5.35 -17.12 -16.13
CA GLU A 561 6.16 -16.17 -15.37
C GLU A 561 6.93 -16.87 -14.25
N ILE A 562 8.25 -16.70 -14.26
CA ILE A 562 9.14 -16.98 -13.13
C ILE A 562 9.77 -15.66 -12.73
N GLU A 563 9.44 -15.16 -11.55
CA GLU A 563 9.98 -13.90 -11.05
C GLU A 563 11.17 -14.16 -10.13
N LEU A 564 12.33 -13.60 -10.47
CA LEU A 564 13.56 -13.73 -9.69
C LEU A 564 13.99 -12.37 -9.12
N VAL A 565 14.40 -12.33 -7.86
CA VAL A 565 14.99 -11.16 -7.21
C VAL A 565 16.45 -11.01 -7.60
N ASN A 566 16.85 -9.78 -7.92
CA ASN A 566 18.24 -9.41 -8.15
C ASN A 566 18.88 -8.97 -6.83
N LEU A 567 20.16 -9.29 -6.65
CA LEU A 567 20.93 -8.85 -5.49
C LEU A 567 21.39 -7.40 -5.67
N GLN A 568 21.17 -6.58 -4.63
CA GLN A 568 21.58 -5.18 -4.61
C GLN A 568 23.07 -5.06 -4.26
N ASN A 569 23.78 -4.20 -4.97
CA ASN A 569 25.18 -3.88 -4.70
C ASN A 569 25.32 -2.68 -3.74
N GLU A 570 26.55 -2.37 -3.34
CA GLU A 570 26.87 -1.27 -2.42
C GLU A 570 26.40 0.12 -2.93
N ASN A 571 26.30 0.29 -4.25
CA ASN A 571 25.83 1.52 -4.89
C ASN A 571 24.30 1.60 -5.02
N LYS A 572 23.58 0.66 -4.40
CA LYS A 572 22.11 0.53 -4.47
C LYS A 572 21.56 0.14 -5.85
N GLU A 573 22.41 -0.32 -6.78
CA GLU A 573 21.99 -0.88 -8.08
C GLU A 573 21.81 -2.40 -7.98
N TYR A 574 20.98 -2.99 -8.83
CA TYR A 574 20.73 -4.43 -8.85
C TYR A 574 21.56 -5.14 -9.93
N ASN A 575 22.28 -6.19 -9.54
CA ASN A 575 23.07 -7.00 -10.46
C ASN A 575 22.15 -7.94 -11.26
N ILE A 576 22.22 -7.91 -12.59
CA ILE A 576 21.42 -8.77 -13.47
C ILE A 576 22.22 -10.02 -13.84
N LYS A 577 21.60 -11.19 -13.73
CA LYS A 577 22.17 -12.47 -14.18
C LYS A 577 22.61 -12.40 -15.66
N LYS A 578 23.87 -12.74 -15.93
CA LYS A 578 24.41 -12.84 -17.29
C LYS A 578 23.71 -13.99 -18.04
N PRO A 579 23.29 -13.78 -19.30
CA PRO A 579 22.73 -14.85 -20.12
C PRO A 579 23.79 -15.84 -20.58
N ASP A 580 23.38 -17.09 -20.78
CA ASP A 580 24.25 -18.20 -21.17
C ASP A 580 24.24 -18.43 -22.69
N PHE A 581 23.15 -18.07 -23.37
CA PHE A 581 22.99 -18.19 -24.82
C PHE A 581 21.90 -17.21 -25.33
N ILE A 582 21.81 -17.03 -26.64
CA ILE A 582 20.73 -16.30 -27.31
C ILE A 582 19.81 -17.29 -28.01
N VAL A 583 18.50 -17.09 -27.91
CA VAL A 583 17.48 -17.89 -28.60
C VAL A 583 16.91 -17.08 -29.76
N VAL A 584 16.78 -17.71 -30.93
CA VAL A 584 16.15 -17.11 -32.12
C VAL A 584 15.11 -18.04 -32.71
N TYR A 585 14.03 -17.46 -33.24
CA TYR A 585 12.98 -18.20 -33.94
C TYR A 585 13.27 -18.23 -35.42
N ASP A 586 13.37 -19.44 -35.99
CA ASP A 586 13.39 -19.78 -37.41
C ASP A 586 14.56 -19.22 -38.24
N GLU A 587 15.05 -18.02 -37.94
CA GLU A 587 16.14 -17.29 -38.63
C GLU A 587 16.98 -16.44 -37.65
N ILE A 588 18.29 -16.36 -37.90
CA ILE A 588 19.23 -15.54 -37.11
C ILE A 588 19.27 -14.13 -37.69
N ARG A 589 19.13 -13.10 -36.84
CA ARG A 589 19.20 -11.68 -37.26
C ARG A 589 20.59 -11.10 -36.94
N ASP A 590 20.99 -10.06 -37.66
CA ASP A 590 22.28 -9.37 -37.45
C ASP A 590 22.50 -8.93 -36.00
N LYS A 591 21.44 -8.41 -35.36
CA LYS A 591 21.50 -7.97 -33.96
C LYS A 591 21.79 -9.12 -32.98
N ASP A 592 21.38 -10.35 -33.31
CA ASP A 592 21.60 -11.52 -32.47
C ASP A 592 23.09 -11.95 -32.56
N ILE A 593 23.67 -11.90 -33.77
CA ILE A 593 25.10 -12.15 -34.01
C ILE A 593 25.97 -11.10 -33.29
N ILE A 594 25.63 -9.82 -33.42
CA ILE A 594 26.35 -8.72 -32.76
C ILE A 594 26.34 -8.92 -31.24
N GLU A 595 25.18 -9.21 -30.67
CA GLU A 595 25.03 -9.38 -29.22
C GLU A 595 25.74 -10.65 -28.71
N SER A 596 25.63 -11.75 -29.46
CA SER A 596 26.33 -13.01 -29.17
C SER A 596 27.84 -12.80 -29.06
N LYS A 597 28.44 -12.11 -30.05
CA LYS A 597 29.88 -11.77 -30.02
C LYS A 597 30.23 -10.87 -28.84
N ARG A 598 29.40 -9.86 -28.56
CA ARG A 598 29.62 -8.92 -27.45
C ARG A 598 29.66 -9.64 -26.10
N LEU A 599 28.77 -10.61 -25.89
CA LEU A 599 28.65 -11.36 -24.65
C LEU A 599 29.52 -12.62 -24.60
N ASN A 600 30.05 -13.04 -25.75
CA ASN A 600 30.76 -14.28 -25.98
C ASN A 600 29.93 -15.51 -25.57
N ILE A 601 28.72 -15.62 -26.13
CA ILE A 601 27.76 -16.71 -25.85
C ILE A 601 27.18 -17.27 -27.16
N PRO A 602 26.80 -18.56 -27.23
CA PRO A 602 26.27 -19.18 -28.45
C PRO A 602 24.86 -18.69 -28.81
N ILE A 603 24.44 -18.99 -30.04
CA ILE A 603 23.06 -18.82 -30.52
C ILE A 603 22.40 -20.20 -30.64
N VAL A 604 21.14 -20.28 -30.26
CA VAL A 604 20.28 -21.46 -30.39
C VAL A 604 19.10 -21.10 -31.27
N ILE A 605 18.95 -21.80 -32.39
CA ILE A 605 17.82 -21.62 -33.31
C ILE A 605 16.76 -22.67 -33.02
N ILE A 606 15.53 -22.21 -32.77
CA ILE A 606 14.36 -23.03 -32.48
C ILE A 606 13.23 -22.68 -33.43
N LYS A 607 12.22 -23.55 -33.49
CA LYS A 607 11.01 -23.30 -34.24
C LYS A 607 10.04 -22.51 -33.37
N MET A 608 9.36 -21.50 -33.94
CA MET A 608 8.26 -20.87 -33.21
C MET A 608 7.07 -21.83 -33.11
N THR A 609 6.71 -22.23 -31.90
CA THR A 609 5.56 -23.09 -31.63
C THR A 609 4.60 -22.42 -30.66
N ARG A 610 3.30 -22.52 -30.93
CA ARG A 610 2.24 -22.04 -30.02
C ARG A 610 1.48 -23.22 -29.45
N LEU A 611 1.14 -23.13 -28.17
CA LEU A 611 0.35 -24.14 -27.49
C LEU A 611 -0.99 -24.35 -28.20
N LYS A 612 -1.30 -25.62 -28.50
CA LYS A 612 -2.62 -26.03 -28.95
C LYS A 612 -3.51 -26.30 -27.74
N ASN A 613 -4.78 -25.91 -27.81
CA ASN A 613 -5.73 -26.11 -26.71
C ASN A 613 -5.84 -27.58 -26.25
N GLU A 614 -5.68 -28.55 -27.16
CA GLU A 614 -5.70 -30.00 -26.87
C GLU A 614 -4.50 -30.48 -26.04
N ASN A 615 -3.41 -29.72 -26.04
CA ASN A 615 -2.18 -30.03 -25.29
C ASN A 615 -2.12 -29.28 -23.95
N LYS A 616 -3.14 -28.48 -23.63
CA LYS A 616 -3.18 -27.70 -22.39
C LYS A 616 -3.28 -28.65 -21.19
N VAL A 617 -2.44 -28.43 -20.19
CA VAL A 617 -2.42 -29.20 -18.95
C VAL A 617 -3.35 -28.53 -17.95
N ASP A 618 -4.24 -29.31 -17.34
CA ASP A 618 -5.04 -28.85 -16.20
C ASP A 618 -4.16 -28.75 -14.95
N THR A 619 -4.02 -27.53 -14.43
CA THR A 619 -3.24 -27.23 -13.22
C THR A 619 -4.08 -27.36 -11.95
N GLY A 620 -5.39 -27.62 -12.06
CA GLY A 620 -6.31 -27.82 -10.94
C GLY A 620 -6.68 -26.55 -10.17
N PHE A 621 -6.37 -25.37 -10.71
CA PHE A 621 -6.68 -24.06 -10.13
C PHE A 621 -7.36 -23.17 -11.17
N ASP A 622 -8.39 -22.45 -10.73
CA ASP A 622 -9.10 -21.47 -11.53
C ASP A 622 -8.57 -20.07 -11.19
N ASN A 623 -7.87 -19.46 -12.14
CA ASN A 623 -7.25 -18.15 -11.98
C ASN A 623 -8.24 -17.00 -11.71
N GLU A 624 -9.55 -17.19 -11.82
CA GLU A 624 -10.55 -16.21 -11.39
C GLU A 624 -11.09 -16.46 -9.98
N ARG A 625 -11.01 -17.69 -9.49
CA ARG A 625 -11.62 -18.10 -8.21
C ARG A 625 -10.58 -18.33 -7.11
N ASP A 626 -9.46 -18.95 -7.46
CA ASP A 626 -8.40 -19.34 -6.53
C ASP A 626 -7.35 -18.24 -6.45
N LYS A 627 -7.68 -17.20 -5.67
CA LYS A 627 -6.82 -16.05 -5.38
C LYS A 627 -6.65 -15.88 -3.88
N TYR A 628 -5.48 -15.42 -3.46
CA TYR A 628 -5.24 -15.02 -2.07
C TYR A 628 -6.19 -13.88 -1.66
N ILE A 629 -6.52 -13.86 -0.37
CA ILE A 629 -7.48 -12.94 0.24
C ILE A 629 -6.76 -12.11 1.30
N ASP A 630 -6.64 -10.82 1.04
CA ASP A 630 -5.87 -9.87 1.87
C ASP A 630 -6.74 -8.78 2.52
N ASP A 631 -8.04 -8.80 2.26
CA ASP A 631 -9.01 -7.83 2.80
C ASP A 631 -10.41 -8.43 2.97
N SER A 632 -11.20 -7.81 3.84
CA SER A 632 -12.60 -8.20 4.11
C SER A 632 -13.53 -8.02 2.90
N TYR A 633 -13.18 -7.15 1.93
CA TYR A 633 -13.96 -6.99 0.71
C TYR A 633 -13.90 -8.27 -0.15
N SER A 634 -12.73 -8.89 -0.18
CA SER A 634 -12.43 -10.13 -0.92
C SER A 634 -12.89 -11.38 -0.15
N GLU A 635 -13.13 -11.29 1.16
CA GLU A 635 -13.65 -12.37 2.01
C GLU A 635 -14.96 -12.98 1.45
N LYS A 636 -15.85 -12.16 0.88
CA LYS A 636 -17.11 -12.64 0.29
C LYS A 636 -16.89 -13.66 -0.83
N THR A 637 -15.81 -13.51 -1.60
CA THR A 637 -15.41 -14.48 -2.62
C THR A 637 -14.84 -15.73 -1.97
N GLY A 638 -14.01 -15.57 -0.93
CA GLY A 638 -13.46 -16.67 -0.13
C GLY A 638 -14.51 -17.56 0.52
N LYS A 639 -15.60 -16.99 1.03
CA LYS A 639 -16.71 -17.77 1.61
C LYS A 639 -17.32 -18.77 0.63
N LYS A 640 -17.23 -18.54 -0.70
CA LYS A 640 -17.70 -19.50 -1.71
C LYS A 640 -16.78 -20.71 -1.88
N LEU A 641 -15.54 -20.63 -1.38
CA LEU A 641 -14.57 -21.73 -1.41
C LEU A 641 -14.74 -22.69 -0.21
N ARG A 642 -15.57 -22.34 0.79
CA ARG A 642 -15.85 -23.12 2.00
C ARG A 642 -17.05 -24.04 1.84
#